data_AF-A0A0E0EUY2-F1
#
_entry.id   AF-A0A0E0EUY2-F1
#
_cell.length_a   1.000
_cell.length_b   1.000
_cell.length_c   1.000
_cell.angle_alpha   90.00
_cell.angle_beta   90.00
_cell.angle_gamma   90.00
#
_symmetry.space_group_name_H-M   'P 1'
#
loop_
_entity.id
_entity.type
_entity.pdbx_description
1 polymer ?
#
loop_
_entity_poly.entity_id
_entity_poly.type
_entity_poly.pdbx_seq_one_letter_code
_entity_poly.pdbx_strand_id
1 'polypeptide(L)'
;MEKAAGFLSSLLGGGEEVPPEPAATVRSILIYPIKSCRGISVPQAPITSTGFRWDRQWVVVNSKGRAYTQRVEPKLALVEVEMPPEAFAEEWRPTADSYLGIVRAPGMEPLKIPLSAEQAIIDDVSVWEWSGAAYDEGAEAAEWFSSYFGKPSRLVRFKEASEIRPTNPDYAQGYKIMFTDCFPFLMASQGSLDALNEVLKEPVPMNRFRPNILVDGCHPYSEDLWKTIKINKLTFQGVKLCNRCKVPTINQENGILGTEPTETLLTFRSDEVLRPSHKNKRQVYFGQNLVCKESLSAKGKGRIIKVSDPDACIISKAISHGLRSSDVKSEGRGVTDMWAQLLWVPHITSEETHPLAMDKAGGSGEAPPEPEPAAAATVKSIVVYPIKSCRGISVPQAAITSTGLRWDRQWLVMNSNGRAFTQRVEPKLALIEVEMPQEAFTEEWQPTPYSHMVIRAPGLDPLKIPLGTKRATVDDVSVWEWSGSAYDEGDEAAEWFSSYFGKPTRPVRFNEASEIRETNPDYAQGYKVLFADAFPFLLASQGLVDALNSILKEPVPMNRFRPNIVVDGCHPYSEDLWKTIKIDKLTFLGVKLCDRCKVPTINQDNGIPGEEPTEALQALRSDEVLRPSHKNKRRVYFGQNLVCKESLSAKDEGRIIKVGDPVYVLESFPSSDEVPA
;
A
#
# COMPACT_ATOMS: atom_id res chain seq x y z
N MET A 1 -28.59 12.81 12.73
CA MET A 1 -27.54 12.72 13.77
C MET A 1 -28.08 12.43 15.16
N GLU A 2 -29.21 13.00 15.60
CA GLU A 2 -29.82 12.69 16.92
C GLU A 2 -30.25 11.22 17.10
N LYS A 3 -30.69 10.53 16.04
CA LYS A 3 -31.01 9.09 16.10
C LYS A 3 -29.77 8.18 16.26
N ALA A 4 -28.59 8.61 15.82
CA ALA A 4 -27.34 7.86 15.98
C ALA A 4 -26.75 8.03 17.40
N ALA A 5 -26.99 9.18 18.02
CA ALA A 5 -26.55 9.47 19.39
C ALA A 5 -27.35 8.66 20.44
N GLY A 6 -28.64 8.38 20.19
CA GLY A 6 -29.46 7.52 21.05
C GLY A 6 -28.97 6.07 21.14
N PHE A 7 -28.27 5.59 20.10
CA PHE A 7 -27.80 4.21 19.99
C PHE A 7 -26.55 3.90 20.85
N LEU A 8 -25.70 4.90 21.10
CA LEU A 8 -24.52 4.75 21.96
C LEU A 8 -24.85 4.85 23.45
N SER A 9 -25.95 5.53 23.81
CA SER A 9 -26.37 5.69 25.21
C SER A 9 -26.93 4.40 25.83
N SER A 10 -27.49 3.47 25.04
CA SER A 10 -28.01 2.20 25.56
C SER A 10 -26.93 1.16 25.82
N LEU A 11 -25.70 1.37 25.33
CA LEU A 11 -24.55 0.49 25.53
C LEU A 11 -23.75 0.79 26.80
N LEU A 12 -23.99 1.93 27.45
CA LEU A 12 -23.21 2.42 28.61
C LEU A 12 -24.05 2.60 29.89
N GLY A 13 -25.35 2.28 29.87
CA GLY A 13 -26.22 2.29 31.05
C GLY A 13 -26.13 0.99 31.84
N GLY A 14 -25.78 1.08 33.13
CA GLY A 14 -25.41 -0.07 33.95
C GLY A 14 -26.55 -0.96 34.45
N GLY A 15 -26.16 -2.16 34.89
CA GLY A 15 -26.69 -2.77 36.12
C GLY A 15 -27.97 -3.60 36.07
N GLU A 16 -28.45 -4.04 34.90
CA GLU A 16 -29.54 -5.03 34.82
C GLU A 16 -29.09 -6.29 34.07
N GLU A 17 -29.53 -7.47 34.54
CA GLU A 17 -29.29 -8.76 33.89
C GLU A 17 -29.82 -8.72 32.45
N VAL A 18 -28.90 -8.66 31.48
CA VAL A 18 -29.22 -8.74 30.06
C VAL A 18 -29.76 -10.15 29.77
N PRO A 19 -31.00 -10.30 29.25
CA PRO A 19 -31.51 -11.61 28.84
C PRO A 19 -30.58 -12.20 27.77
N PRO A 20 -30.41 -13.54 27.67
CA PRO A 20 -29.54 -14.12 26.67
C PRO A 20 -29.95 -13.63 25.28
N GLU A 21 -29.06 -12.89 24.62
CA GLU A 21 -29.30 -12.40 23.26
C GLU A 21 -29.73 -13.56 22.35
N PRO A 22 -30.71 -13.36 21.45
CA PRO A 22 -31.16 -14.41 20.55
C PRO A 22 -29.99 -14.95 19.73
N ALA A 23 -29.95 -16.27 19.59
CA ALA A 23 -28.90 -16.95 18.85
C ALA A 23 -29.04 -16.66 17.35
N ALA A 24 -27.97 -16.15 16.72
CA ALA A 24 -27.99 -15.89 15.28
C ALA A 24 -27.93 -17.19 14.47
N THR A 25 -28.64 -17.25 13.35
CA THR A 25 -28.74 -18.44 12.48
C THR A 25 -27.98 -18.26 11.17
N VAL A 26 -27.50 -19.35 10.55
CA VAL A 26 -26.87 -19.27 9.21
C VAL A 26 -27.96 -19.19 8.16
N ARG A 27 -28.12 -18.00 7.56
CA ARG A 27 -29.11 -17.70 6.52
C ARG A 27 -28.66 -18.16 5.13
N SER A 28 -27.37 -18.02 4.81
CA SER A 28 -26.85 -18.45 3.50
C SER A 28 -25.36 -18.79 3.57
N ILE A 29 -24.96 -19.75 2.74
CA ILE A 29 -23.57 -20.11 2.51
C ILE A 29 -23.23 -19.78 1.07
N LEU A 30 -22.18 -18.98 0.88
CA LEU A 30 -21.79 -18.45 -0.42
C LEU A 30 -20.36 -18.90 -0.75
N ILE A 31 -20.21 -19.51 -1.92
CA ILE A 31 -18.93 -19.96 -2.46
C ILE A 31 -18.63 -19.13 -3.70
N TYR A 32 -17.38 -18.73 -3.91
CA TYR A 32 -16.97 -17.96 -5.07
C TYR A 32 -15.83 -18.70 -5.77
N PRO A 33 -16.15 -19.68 -6.64
CA PRO A 33 -15.12 -20.55 -7.21
C PRO A 33 -13.99 -19.79 -7.90
N ILE A 34 -14.35 -18.86 -8.77
CA ILE A 34 -13.41 -17.97 -9.44
C ILE A 34 -13.32 -16.66 -8.66
N LYS A 35 -12.10 -16.28 -8.26
CA LYS A 35 -11.82 -15.02 -7.60
C LYS A 35 -12.41 -13.88 -8.42
N SER A 36 -13.14 -12.99 -7.74
CA SER A 36 -13.81 -11.81 -8.33
C SER A 36 -15.04 -12.09 -9.21
N CYS A 37 -15.39 -13.35 -9.51
CA CYS A 37 -16.65 -13.68 -10.20
C CYS A 37 -17.84 -13.74 -9.21
N ARG A 38 -19.05 -13.99 -9.73
CA ARG A 38 -20.25 -14.15 -8.90
C ARG A 38 -20.13 -15.36 -7.98
N GLY A 39 -20.80 -15.27 -6.84
CA GLY A 39 -20.89 -16.35 -5.87
C GLY A 39 -22.10 -17.24 -6.13
N ILE A 40 -22.00 -18.49 -5.72
CA ILE A 40 -23.09 -19.47 -5.71
C ILE A 40 -23.57 -19.65 -4.27
N SER A 41 -24.89 -19.62 -4.08
CA SER A 41 -25.52 -19.96 -2.81
C SER A 41 -25.71 -21.47 -2.75
N VAL A 42 -25.26 -22.10 -1.67
CA VAL A 42 -25.31 -23.55 -1.48
C VAL A 42 -26.00 -23.91 -0.16
N PRO A 43 -26.75 -25.02 -0.10
CA PRO A 43 -27.42 -25.44 1.12
C PRO A 43 -26.44 -25.94 2.18
N GLN A 44 -25.24 -26.35 1.77
CA GLN A 44 -24.19 -26.83 2.64
C GLN A 44 -22.81 -26.64 2.00
N ALA A 45 -21.76 -26.53 2.80
CA ALA A 45 -20.38 -26.46 2.32
C ALA A 45 -19.40 -27.18 3.27
N PRO A 46 -18.57 -28.10 2.74
CA PRO A 46 -17.49 -28.72 3.50
C PRO A 46 -16.36 -27.73 3.78
N ILE A 47 -15.72 -27.85 4.93
CA ILE A 47 -14.55 -27.04 5.32
C ILE A 47 -13.26 -27.79 4.97
N THR A 48 -12.34 -27.10 4.31
CA THR A 48 -10.98 -27.54 4.01
C THR A 48 -9.97 -26.76 4.87
N SER A 49 -8.68 -27.09 4.74
CA SER A 49 -7.54 -26.36 5.29
C SER A 49 -7.50 -24.87 4.90
N THR A 50 -8.16 -24.49 3.79
CA THR A 50 -8.05 -23.16 3.18
C THR A 50 -9.36 -22.37 3.12
N GLY A 51 -10.46 -22.90 3.67
CA GLY A 51 -11.79 -22.25 3.63
C GLY A 51 -12.90 -23.24 3.33
N PHE A 52 -13.98 -22.78 2.69
CA PHE A 52 -14.96 -23.70 2.13
C PHE A 52 -14.39 -24.38 0.88
N ARG A 53 -14.81 -25.62 0.66
CA ARG A 53 -14.52 -26.35 -0.58
C ARG A 53 -14.92 -25.50 -1.79
N TRP A 54 -14.03 -25.47 -2.79
CA TRP A 54 -14.15 -24.69 -4.03
C TRP A 54 -14.02 -23.18 -3.91
N ASP A 55 -13.93 -22.60 -2.71
CA ASP A 55 -13.89 -21.14 -2.59
C ASP A 55 -12.55 -20.55 -3.06
N ARG A 56 -12.61 -19.66 -4.06
CA ARG A 56 -11.49 -18.95 -4.70
C ARG A 56 -10.31 -19.86 -5.05
N GLN A 57 -10.59 -21.06 -5.56
CA GLN A 57 -9.53 -21.93 -6.09
C GLN A 57 -9.07 -21.49 -7.47
N TRP A 58 -9.90 -20.75 -8.20
CA TRP A 58 -9.58 -20.24 -9.52
C TRP A 58 -9.35 -18.73 -9.52
N VAL A 59 -8.56 -18.26 -10.47
CA VAL A 59 -8.40 -16.83 -10.78
C VAL A 59 -8.11 -16.64 -12.26
N VAL A 60 -8.61 -15.55 -12.84
CA VAL A 60 -8.23 -15.15 -14.19
C VAL A 60 -6.95 -14.34 -14.11
N VAL A 61 -5.96 -14.66 -14.93
CA VAL A 61 -4.69 -13.96 -15.02
C VAL A 61 -4.49 -13.36 -16.41
N ASN A 62 -3.70 -12.29 -16.50
CA ASN A 62 -3.24 -11.78 -17.78
C ASN A 62 -2.11 -12.65 -18.38
N SER A 63 -1.57 -12.24 -19.53
CA SER A 63 -0.43 -12.89 -20.20
C SER A 63 0.84 -13.06 -19.34
N LYS A 64 0.94 -12.36 -18.21
CA LYS A 64 2.09 -12.38 -17.29
C LYS A 64 1.79 -13.06 -15.95
N GLY A 65 0.70 -13.81 -15.87
CA GLY A 65 0.29 -14.47 -14.63
C GLY A 65 -0.27 -13.53 -13.55
N ARG A 66 -0.47 -12.23 -13.81
CA ARG A 66 -1.04 -11.30 -12.82
C ARG A 66 -2.56 -11.46 -12.76
N ALA A 67 -3.09 -11.69 -11.56
CA ALA A 67 -4.53 -11.86 -11.38
C ALA A 67 -5.32 -10.59 -11.70
N TYR A 68 -6.37 -10.76 -12.51
CA TYR A 68 -7.46 -9.80 -12.59
C TYR A 68 -8.35 -9.89 -11.36
N THR A 69 -8.77 -8.73 -10.88
CA THR A 69 -9.77 -8.61 -9.82
C THR A 69 -10.85 -7.62 -10.25
N GLN A 70 -12.01 -7.62 -9.59
CA GLN A 70 -13.05 -6.62 -9.90
C GLN A 70 -12.53 -5.17 -9.79
N ARG A 71 -11.42 -4.93 -9.06
CA ARG A 71 -10.81 -3.60 -8.96
C ARG A 71 -10.25 -3.07 -10.28
N VAL A 72 -9.80 -3.98 -11.15
CA VAL A 72 -9.19 -3.66 -12.45
C VAL A 72 -10.12 -4.09 -13.60
N GLU A 73 -10.84 -5.20 -13.43
CA GLU A 73 -11.81 -5.73 -14.38
C GLU A 73 -13.19 -5.91 -13.72
N PRO A 74 -13.98 -4.83 -13.55
CA PRO A 74 -15.31 -4.90 -12.95
C PRO A 74 -16.27 -5.89 -13.64
N LYS A 75 -16.07 -6.15 -14.95
CA LYS A 75 -16.81 -7.13 -15.74
C LYS A 75 -16.78 -8.54 -15.15
N LEU A 76 -15.76 -8.89 -14.35
CA LEU A 76 -15.76 -10.16 -13.60
C LEU A 76 -17.02 -10.33 -12.73
N ALA A 77 -17.62 -9.25 -12.25
CA ALA A 77 -18.88 -9.28 -11.50
C ALA A 77 -20.07 -9.84 -12.29
N LEU A 78 -19.97 -9.93 -13.62
CA LEU A 78 -21.02 -10.40 -14.52
C LEU A 78 -20.84 -11.87 -14.94
N VAL A 79 -19.74 -12.49 -14.52
CA VAL A 79 -19.44 -13.89 -14.82
C VAL A 79 -20.16 -14.76 -13.78
N GLU A 80 -21.22 -15.44 -14.22
CA GLU A 80 -21.98 -16.43 -13.44
C GLU A 80 -21.35 -17.80 -13.56
N VAL A 81 -21.15 -18.42 -12.41
CA VAL A 81 -20.47 -19.71 -12.26
C VAL A 81 -21.46 -20.71 -11.68
N GLU A 82 -21.40 -21.95 -12.12
CA GLU A 82 -22.14 -23.08 -11.54
C GLU A 82 -21.19 -24.25 -11.23
N MET A 83 -21.60 -25.08 -10.29
CA MET A 83 -20.95 -26.36 -10.01
C MET A 83 -22.03 -27.43 -9.76
N PRO A 84 -21.73 -28.71 -10.00
CA PRO A 84 -22.63 -29.81 -9.67
C PRO A 84 -23.07 -29.72 -8.20
N PRO A 85 -24.36 -29.84 -7.86
CA PRO A 85 -24.83 -29.74 -6.47
C PRO A 85 -24.12 -30.71 -5.51
N GLU A 86 -23.81 -31.91 -5.97
CA GLU A 86 -23.07 -32.94 -5.26
C GLU A 86 -21.62 -32.56 -4.97
N ALA A 87 -21.04 -31.57 -5.68
CA ALA A 87 -19.70 -31.08 -5.44
C ALA A 87 -19.50 -30.49 -4.03
N PHE A 88 -20.60 -30.13 -3.37
CA PHE A 88 -20.63 -29.62 -1.98
C PHE A 88 -20.92 -30.72 -0.94
N ALA A 89 -20.93 -32.00 -1.33
CA ALA A 89 -20.88 -33.09 -0.37
C ALA A 89 -19.43 -33.37 0.09
N GLU A 90 -19.25 -33.73 1.36
CA GLU A 90 -17.93 -33.93 1.99
C GLU A 90 -17.11 -35.02 1.28
N GLU A 91 -17.74 -36.15 0.96
CA GLU A 91 -17.08 -37.32 0.37
C GLU A 91 -17.07 -37.29 -1.17
N TRP A 92 -17.69 -36.30 -1.80
CA TRP A 92 -17.74 -36.25 -3.26
C TRP A 92 -16.34 -36.06 -3.86
N ARG A 93 -16.11 -36.69 -5.01
CA ARG A 93 -14.89 -36.55 -5.81
C ARG A 93 -15.31 -36.27 -7.26
N PRO A 94 -14.60 -35.37 -7.95
CA PRO A 94 -14.80 -35.17 -9.39
C PRO A 94 -14.71 -36.48 -10.17
N THR A 95 -15.63 -36.68 -11.10
CA THR A 95 -15.61 -37.72 -12.15
C THR A 95 -15.15 -37.12 -13.48
N ALA A 96 -15.00 -37.94 -14.52
CA ALA A 96 -14.63 -37.45 -15.86
C ALA A 96 -15.63 -36.41 -16.41
N ASP A 97 -16.92 -36.55 -16.08
CA ASP A 97 -17.99 -35.64 -16.53
C ASP A 97 -18.21 -34.43 -15.61
N SER A 98 -17.43 -34.31 -14.52
CA SER A 98 -17.57 -33.21 -13.57
C SER A 98 -16.90 -31.94 -14.07
N TYR A 99 -17.64 -30.82 -14.09
CA TYR A 99 -17.13 -29.54 -14.58
C TYR A 99 -17.46 -28.38 -13.63
N LEU A 100 -16.64 -27.33 -13.69
CA LEU A 100 -16.98 -25.97 -13.27
C LEU A 100 -17.59 -25.25 -14.48
N GLY A 101 -18.85 -24.86 -14.41
CA GLY A 101 -19.53 -24.19 -15.52
C GLY A 101 -19.44 -22.68 -15.39
N ILE A 102 -19.15 -21.98 -16.48
CA ILE A 102 -19.45 -20.55 -16.63
C ILE A 102 -20.71 -20.47 -17.48
N VAL A 103 -21.82 -20.10 -16.85
CA VAL A 103 -23.16 -20.23 -17.45
C VAL A 103 -23.69 -18.96 -18.05
N ARG A 104 -23.17 -17.81 -17.63
CA ARG A 104 -23.55 -16.52 -18.17
C ARG A 104 -22.39 -15.55 -18.06
N ALA A 105 -22.08 -14.93 -19.18
CA ALA A 105 -21.41 -13.64 -19.23
C ALA A 105 -21.95 -12.86 -20.44
N PRO A 106 -22.08 -11.53 -20.37
CA PRO A 106 -22.61 -10.73 -21.47
C PRO A 106 -21.90 -11.01 -22.79
N GLY A 107 -22.65 -11.47 -23.80
CA GLY A 107 -22.15 -11.72 -25.15
C GLY A 107 -21.31 -12.98 -25.32
N MET A 108 -21.30 -13.90 -24.35
CA MET A 108 -20.51 -15.13 -24.39
C MET A 108 -21.38 -16.38 -24.29
N GLU A 109 -21.01 -17.41 -25.04
CA GLU A 109 -21.57 -18.76 -24.88
C GLU A 109 -21.10 -19.41 -23.57
N PRO A 110 -21.86 -20.36 -22.99
CA PRO A 110 -21.43 -21.09 -21.80
C PRO A 110 -20.11 -21.85 -22.00
N LEU A 111 -19.29 -21.90 -20.96
CA LEU A 111 -18.01 -22.63 -20.93
C LEU A 111 -18.03 -23.71 -19.85
N LYS A 112 -17.47 -24.88 -20.13
CA LYS A 112 -17.30 -25.96 -19.15
C LYS A 112 -15.83 -26.24 -18.92
N ILE A 113 -15.38 -26.12 -17.67
CA ILE A 113 -14.02 -26.41 -17.26
C ILE A 113 -14.00 -27.77 -16.55
N PRO A 114 -13.36 -28.81 -17.11
CA PRO A 114 -13.31 -30.14 -16.48
C PRO A 114 -12.59 -30.11 -15.12
N LEU A 115 -13.19 -30.68 -14.08
CA LEU A 115 -12.60 -30.71 -12.73
C LEU A 115 -11.54 -31.79 -12.54
N SER A 116 -11.52 -32.79 -13.43
CA SER A 116 -10.68 -34.01 -13.37
C SER A 116 -9.65 -34.10 -14.50
N ALA A 117 -9.48 -33.05 -15.31
CA ALA A 117 -8.50 -33.07 -16.39
C ALA A 117 -7.06 -33.02 -15.85
N GLU A 118 -6.13 -33.62 -16.59
CA GLU A 118 -4.71 -33.33 -16.44
C GLU A 118 -4.45 -31.89 -16.87
N GLN A 119 -3.69 -31.16 -16.07
CA GLN A 119 -3.51 -29.72 -16.25
C GLN A 119 -2.03 -29.43 -16.43
N ALA A 120 -1.72 -28.62 -17.45
CA ALA A 120 -0.41 -28.01 -17.54
C ALA A 120 -0.17 -27.12 -16.32
N ILE A 121 1.09 -26.96 -15.94
CA ILE A 121 1.47 -26.03 -14.88
C ILE A 121 1.95 -24.76 -15.55
N ILE A 122 1.50 -23.62 -15.04
CA ILE A 122 2.15 -22.35 -15.32
C ILE A 122 2.75 -21.81 -14.03
N ASP A 123 3.98 -21.35 -14.12
CA ASP A 123 4.66 -20.69 -13.03
C ASP A 123 4.28 -19.20 -12.98
N ASP A 124 4.82 -18.49 -12.00
CA ASP A 124 4.83 -17.02 -12.00
C ASP A 124 3.44 -16.35 -11.93
N VAL A 125 2.42 -17.08 -11.48
CA VAL A 125 1.09 -16.54 -11.16
C VAL A 125 1.18 -15.70 -9.90
N SER A 126 0.67 -14.47 -9.94
CA SER A 126 0.72 -13.55 -8.81
C SER A 126 -0.64 -13.02 -8.37
N VAL A 127 -0.84 -13.04 -7.05
CA VAL A 127 -1.99 -12.44 -6.36
C VAL A 127 -1.46 -11.68 -5.16
N TRP A 128 -1.55 -10.36 -5.22
CA TRP A 128 -0.97 -9.45 -4.23
C TRP A 128 0.56 -9.59 -4.13
N GLU A 129 1.09 -9.80 -2.92
CA GLU A 129 2.51 -10.04 -2.65
C GLU A 129 2.93 -11.50 -2.90
N TRP A 130 1.97 -12.40 -3.13
CA TRP A 130 2.27 -13.80 -3.42
C TRP A 130 2.50 -14.04 -4.91
N SER A 131 3.47 -14.88 -5.22
CA SER A 131 3.73 -15.47 -6.53
C SER A 131 4.03 -16.96 -6.41
N GLY A 132 3.56 -17.78 -7.35
CA GLY A 132 3.85 -19.21 -7.39
C GLY A 132 3.23 -19.91 -8.59
N ALA A 133 3.24 -21.24 -8.57
CA ALA A 133 2.69 -22.05 -9.66
C ALA A 133 1.16 -22.24 -9.57
N ALA A 134 0.52 -22.43 -10.72
CA ALA A 134 -0.90 -22.76 -10.81
C ALA A 134 -1.14 -23.78 -11.93
N TYR A 135 -2.23 -24.52 -11.82
CA TYR A 135 -2.73 -25.35 -12.91
C TYR A 135 -3.43 -24.49 -13.95
N ASP A 136 -3.08 -24.67 -15.20
CA ASP A 136 -3.73 -24.06 -16.34
C ASP A 136 -5.01 -24.82 -16.70
N GLU A 137 -6.12 -24.10 -16.82
CA GLU A 137 -7.42 -24.68 -17.20
C GLU A 137 -7.62 -24.81 -18.72
N GLY A 138 -6.55 -24.59 -19.49
CA GLY A 138 -6.46 -24.99 -20.89
C GLY A 138 -6.80 -23.89 -21.90
N ALA A 139 -6.58 -24.22 -23.18
CA ALA A 139 -6.71 -23.28 -24.28
C ALA A 139 -8.13 -22.75 -24.47
N GLU A 140 -9.14 -23.59 -24.32
CA GLU A 140 -10.56 -23.20 -24.44
C GLU A 140 -10.93 -22.14 -23.38
N ALA A 141 -10.49 -22.34 -22.14
CA ALA A 141 -10.70 -21.37 -21.07
C ALA A 141 -9.97 -20.05 -21.34
N ALA A 142 -8.73 -20.14 -21.81
CA ALA A 142 -7.94 -18.97 -22.17
C ALA A 142 -8.59 -18.18 -23.31
N GLU A 143 -9.05 -18.85 -24.36
CA GLU A 143 -9.73 -18.22 -25.51
C GLU A 143 -11.04 -17.56 -25.09
N TRP A 144 -11.84 -18.24 -24.25
CA TRP A 144 -13.10 -17.71 -23.75
C TRP A 144 -12.89 -16.42 -22.95
N PHE A 145 -11.97 -16.43 -21.97
CA PHE A 145 -11.70 -15.23 -21.18
C PHE A 145 -11.00 -14.14 -22.00
N SER A 146 -10.16 -14.52 -22.96
CA SER A 146 -9.50 -13.55 -23.84
C SER A 146 -10.51 -12.82 -24.72
N SER A 147 -11.49 -13.54 -25.24
CA SER A 147 -12.60 -12.98 -26.02
C SER A 147 -13.48 -12.07 -25.16
N TYR A 148 -13.83 -12.50 -23.94
CA TYR A 148 -14.67 -11.71 -23.05
C TYR A 148 -14.03 -10.38 -22.61
N PHE A 149 -12.72 -10.38 -22.34
CA PHE A 149 -11.98 -9.16 -21.96
C PHE A 149 -11.40 -8.38 -23.14
N GLY A 150 -11.36 -8.96 -24.35
CA GLY A 150 -10.70 -8.39 -25.52
C GLY A 150 -9.17 -8.34 -25.43
N LYS A 151 -8.56 -9.18 -24.57
CA LYS A 151 -7.12 -9.22 -24.34
C LYS A 151 -6.65 -10.57 -23.79
N PRO A 152 -5.39 -10.97 -24.04
CA PRO A 152 -4.85 -12.25 -23.56
C PRO A 152 -5.10 -12.48 -22.07
N SER A 153 -5.86 -13.52 -21.78
CA SER A 153 -6.34 -13.87 -20.45
C SER A 153 -6.38 -15.38 -20.30
N ARG A 154 -6.03 -15.90 -19.12
CA ARG A 154 -6.04 -17.34 -18.83
C ARG A 154 -6.75 -17.61 -17.52
N LEU A 155 -7.50 -18.70 -17.43
CA LEU A 155 -8.05 -19.18 -16.16
C LEU A 155 -7.05 -20.17 -15.55
N VAL A 156 -6.74 -19.99 -14.27
CA VAL A 156 -5.82 -20.88 -13.55
C VAL A 156 -6.40 -21.31 -12.22
N ARG A 157 -6.00 -22.50 -11.76
CA ARG A 157 -6.38 -23.10 -10.49
C ARG A 157 -5.20 -23.24 -9.56
N PHE A 158 -5.41 -22.96 -8.28
CA PHE A 158 -4.36 -22.98 -7.28
C PHE A 158 -3.75 -24.38 -7.14
N LYS A 159 -2.41 -24.48 -7.20
CA LYS A 159 -1.69 -25.74 -7.13
C LYS A 159 -1.38 -26.12 -5.67
N GLU A 160 -2.41 -26.52 -4.91
CA GLU A 160 -2.28 -26.86 -3.49
C GLU A 160 -1.25 -27.98 -3.20
N ALA A 161 -0.94 -28.82 -4.19
CA ALA A 161 0.05 -29.89 -4.07
C ALA A 161 1.49 -29.39 -3.83
N SER A 162 1.85 -28.17 -4.28
CA SER A 162 3.18 -27.59 -4.06
C SER A 162 3.16 -26.19 -3.45
N GLU A 163 2.07 -25.45 -3.62
CA GLU A 163 2.00 -24.05 -3.23
C GLU A 163 1.30 -23.84 -1.89
N ILE A 164 1.79 -22.86 -1.13
CA ILE A 164 1.21 -22.45 0.15
C ILE A 164 1.09 -20.92 0.17
N ARG A 165 -0.12 -20.43 0.48
CA ARG A 165 -0.34 -19.01 0.85
C ARG A 165 -0.74 -18.93 2.32
N PRO A 166 0.17 -18.53 3.24
CA PRO A 166 -0.18 -18.38 4.65
C PRO A 166 -1.06 -17.15 4.86
N THR A 167 -1.93 -17.20 5.88
CA THR A 167 -2.58 -15.99 6.42
C THR A 167 -1.57 -15.12 7.15
N ASN A 168 -1.91 -13.85 7.38
CA ASN A 168 -1.05 -12.97 8.19
C ASN A 168 -0.91 -13.53 9.62
N PRO A 169 0.32 -13.84 10.09
CA PRO A 169 0.55 -14.48 11.38
C PRO A 169 0.14 -13.62 12.58
N ASP A 170 0.12 -12.29 12.45
CA ASP A 170 -0.29 -11.37 13.51
C ASP A 170 -1.77 -11.54 13.90
N TYR A 171 -2.57 -12.07 12.98
CA TYR A 171 -4.01 -12.28 13.18
C TYR A 171 -4.37 -13.75 13.29
N ALA A 172 -3.74 -14.62 12.49
CA ALA A 172 -4.05 -16.04 12.45
C ALA A 172 -2.83 -16.84 11.99
N GLN A 173 -2.05 -17.36 12.93
CA GLN A 173 -0.89 -18.20 12.63
C GLN A 173 -1.31 -19.63 12.25
N GLY A 174 -0.65 -20.22 11.26
CA GLY A 174 -0.82 -21.62 10.87
C GLY A 174 -1.95 -21.90 9.87
N TYR A 175 -2.79 -20.91 9.58
CA TYR A 175 -3.83 -21.03 8.56
C TYR A 175 -3.30 -20.68 7.17
N LYS A 176 -3.99 -21.19 6.15
CA LYS A 176 -3.63 -21.02 4.74
C LYS A 176 -4.85 -20.59 3.94
N ILE A 177 -4.62 -20.00 2.79
CA ILE A 177 -5.64 -19.59 1.82
C ILE A 177 -5.22 -20.06 0.42
N MET A 178 -6.17 -20.03 -0.52
CA MET A 178 -5.87 -20.11 -1.96
C MET A 178 -5.87 -18.69 -2.54
N PHE A 179 -6.62 -18.39 -3.60
CA PHE A 179 -6.65 -17.05 -4.19
C PHE A 179 -7.53 -16.04 -3.43
N THR A 180 -8.02 -16.36 -2.23
CA THR A 180 -8.70 -15.41 -1.33
C THR A 180 -7.77 -14.23 -0.96
N ASP A 181 -8.34 -13.10 -0.52
CA ASP A 181 -7.57 -11.89 -0.21
C ASP A 181 -6.74 -12.06 1.08
N CYS A 182 -7.36 -12.40 2.21
CA CYS A 182 -6.68 -12.37 3.51
C CYS A 182 -6.92 -13.60 4.39
N PHE A 183 -8.16 -14.07 4.50
CA PHE A 183 -8.55 -15.13 5.44
C PHE A 183 -9.52 -16.14 4.79
N PRO A 184 -9.60 -17.38 5.30
CA PRO A 184 -10.40 -18.46 4.71
C PRO A 184 -11.90 -18.17 4.64
N PHE A 185 -12.45 -17.39 5.58
CA PHE A 185 -13.88 -17.10 5.64
C PHE A 185 -14.14 -15.62 5.93
N LEU A 186 -15.22 -15.11 5.34
CA LEU A 186 -15.83 -13.83 5.70
C LEU A 186 -17.27 -14.07 6.17
N MET A 187 -17.63 -13.50 7.32
CA MET A 187 -18.99 -13.48 7.84
C MET A 187 -19.58 -12.07 7.81
N ALA A 188 -20.87 -11.95 7.53
CA ALA A 188 -21.64 -10.72 7.68
C ALA A 188 -23.05 -11.06 8.15
N SER A 189 -23.74 -10.12 8.81
CA SER A 189 -25.14 -10.31 9.20
C SER A 189 -26.12 -9.58 8.29
N GLN A 190 -27.33 -10.12 8.17
CA GLN A 190 -28.46 -9.47 7.49
C GLN A 190 -28.81 -8.16 8.20
N GLY A 191 -28.83 -8.15 9.55
CA GLY A 191 -29.06 -6.95 10.35
C GLY A 191 -28.06 -5.82 10.04
N SER A 192 -26.77 -6.12 9.85
CA SER A 192 -25.78 -5.13 9.41
C SER A 192 -26.10 -4.52 8.04
N LEU A 193 -26.55 -5.34 7.09
CA LEU A 193 -26.90 -4.86 5.76
C LEU A 193 -28.15 -3.98 5.80
N ASP A 194 -29.16 -4.40 6.55
CA ASP A 194 -30.42 -3.66 6.66
C ASP A 194 -30.16 -2.29 7.28
N ALA A 195 -29.38 -2.23 8.38
CA ALA A 195 -28.98 -0.97 9.00
C ALA A 195 -28.15 -0.06 8.08
N LEU A 196 -27.31 -0.63 7.21
CA LEU A 196 -26.60 0.14 6.19
C LEU A 196 -27.57 0.66 5.12
N ASN A 197 -28.51 -0.16 4.66
CA ASN A 197 -29.48 0.21 3.64
C ASN A 197 -30.49 1.26 4.11
N GLU A 198 -30.75 1.37 5.43
CA GLU A 198 -31.55 2.44 6.01
C GLU A 198 -30.93 3.84 5.86
N VAL A 199 -29.60 3.92 5.77
CA VAL A 199 -28.87 5.20 5.66
C VAL A 199 -28.36 5.48 4.25
N LEU A 200 -28.35 4.48 3.36
CA LEU A 200 -28.00 4.65 1.96
C LEU A 200 -29.15 5.32 1.18
N LYS A 201 -28.79 6.18 0.23
CA LYS A 201 -29.76 6.74 -0.73
C LYS A 201 -30.43 5.66 -1.59
N GLU A 202 -29.63 4.68 -2.01
CA GLU A 202 -30.10 3.52 -2.77
C GLU A 202 -29.61 2.24 -2.08
N PRO A 203 -30.52 1.31 -1.74
CA PRO A 203 -30.13 0.09 -1.05
C PRO A 203 -29.24 -0.78 -1.94
N VAL A 204 -28.24 -1.40 -1.32
CA VAL A 204 -27.32 -2.33 -1.99
C VAL A 204 -27.53 -3.76 -1.52
N PRO A 205 -27.38 -4.76 -2.40
CA PRO A 205 -27.48 -6.18 -2.03
C PRO A 205 -26.21 -6.70 -1.33
N MET A 206 -26.37 -7.77 -0.52
CA MET A 206 -25.26 -8.43 0.20
C MET A 206 -24.15 -8.94 -0.74
N ASN A 207 -24.50 -9.27 -1.99
CA ASN A 207 -23.55 -9.82 -2.96
C ASN A 207 -22.37 -8.87 -3.26
N ARG A 208 -22.50 -7.56 -3.00
CA ARG A 208 -21.42 -6.57 -3.10
C ARG A 208 -20.34 -6.76 -2.03
N PHE A 209 -20.72 -7.29 -0.85
CA PHE A 209 -19.80 -7.52 0.27
C PHE A 209 -19.14 -8.89 0.26
N ARG A 210 -19.69 -9.80 -0.54
CA ARG A 210 -19.11 -11.11 -0.85
C ARG A 210 -18.77 -12.00 0.38
N PRO A 211 -19.61 -12.05 1.44
CA PRO A 211 -19.35 -12.93 2.57
C PRO A 211 -19.45 -14.40 2.15
N ASN A 212 -18.81 -15.29 2.89
CA ASN A 212 -19.00 -16.73 2.75
C ASN A 212 -20.15 -17.24 3.64
N ILE A 213 -20.32 -16.63 4.81
CA ILE A 213 -21.36 -17.00 5.78
C ILE A 213 -22.22 -15.76 6.02
N LEU A 214 -23.47 -15.81 5.60
CA LEU A 214 -24.48 -14.81 5.93
C LEU A 214 -25.29 -15.31 7.12
N VAL A 215 -25.34 -14.52 8.19
CA VAL A 215 -26.13 -14.84 9.39
C VAL A 215 -27.31 -13.90 9.56
N ASP A 216 -28.31 -14.31 10.33
CA ASP A 216 -29.50 -13.52 10.63
C ASP A 216 -29.91 -13.67 12.11
N GLY A 217 -30.86 -12.86 12.59
CA GLY A 217 -31.36 -12.94 13.96
C GLY A 217 -30.42 -12.33 15.01
N CYS A 218 -29.53 -11.42 14.63
CA CYS A 218 -28.68 -10.65 15.54
C CYS A 218 -28.82 -9.14 15.31
N HIS A 219 -28.48 -8.36 16.34
CA HIS A 219 -28.43 -6.90 16.22
C HIS A 219 -27.42 -6.48 15.15
N PRO A 220 -27.69 -5.38 14.41
CA PRO A 220 -26.76 -4.86 13.42
C PRO A 220 -25.33 -4.73 13.96
N TYR A 221 -24.37 -5.20 13.18
CA TYR A 221 -22.93 -5.18 13.46
C TYR A 221 -22.48 -6.02 14.65
N SER A 222 -23.35 -6.85 15.22
CA SER A 222 -22.98 -7.77 16.32
C SER A 222 -21.80 -8.67 15.97
N GLU A 223 -21.68 -9.06 14.69
CA GLU A 223 -20.61 -9.94 14.22
C GLU A 223 -19.20 -9.37 14.48
N ASP A 224 -19.06 -8.05 14.62
CA ASP A 224 -17.78 -7.41 14.88
C ASP A 224 -17.14 -7.87 16.20
N LEU A 225 -17.97 -8.17 17.20
CA LEU A 225 -17.56 -8.50 18.56
C LEU A 225 -17.40 -10.01 18.78
N TRP A 226 -17.77 -10.85 17.82
CA TRP A 226 -17.73 -12.29 17.99
C TRP A 226 -16.30 -12.81 17.89
N LYS A 227 -15.73 -13.20 19.03
CA LYS A 227 -14.37 -13.77 19.08
C LYS A 227 -14.36 -15.27 18.83
N THR A 228 -15.31 -15.99 19.42
CA THR A 228 -15.49 -17.43 19.28
C THR A 228 -16.92 -17.67 18.85
N ILE A 229 -17.08 -18.37 17.73
CA ILE A 229 -18.37 -18.63 17.09
C ILE A 229 -18.49 -20.14 16.94
N LYS A 230 -19.52 -20.75 17.52
CA LYS A 230 -19.84 -22.15 17.27
C LYS A 230 -20.94 -22.26 16.24
N ILE A 231 -20.67 -23.03 15.19
CA ILE A 231 -21.67 -23.43 14.18
C ILE A 231 -21.67 -24.94 14.16
N ASN A 232 -22.74 -25.57 14.64
CA ASN A 232 -22.80 -27.01 14.91
C ASN A 232 -21.63 -27.45 15.82
N LYS A 233 -20.78 -28.38 15.34
CA LYS A 233 -19.60 -28.89 16.04
C LYS A 233 -18.30 -28.13 15.68
N LEU A 234 -18.41 -27.06 14.90
CA LEU A 234 -17.26 -26.32 14.36
C LEU A 234 -17.05 -25.03 15.14
N THR A 235 -15.78 -24.72 15.40
CA THR A 235 -15.36 -23.56 16.17
C THR A 235 -14.65 -22.58 15.25
N PHE A 236 -15.31 -21.46 14.98
CA PHE A 236 -14.74 -20.32 14.27
C PHE A 236 -14.17 -19.30 15.25
N GLN A 237 -13.10 -18.65 14.83
CA GLN A 237 -12.49 -17.53 15.54
C GLN A 237 -12.60 -16.28 14.68
N GLY A 238 -13.16 -15.21 15.26
CA GLY A 238 -13.15 -13.87 14.68
C GLY A 238 -11.79 -13.25 14.84
N VAL A 239 -11.09 -13.02 13.72
CA VAL A 239 -9.67 -12.61 13.75
C VAL A 239 -9.47 -11.14 13.43
N LYS A 240 -10.31 -10.57 12.56
CA LYS A 240 -10.16 -9.19 12.10
C LYS A 240 -11.44 -8.67 11.47
N LEU A 241 -11.87 -7.45 11.79
CA LEU A 241 -12.90 -6.76 11.00
C LEU A 241 -12.50 -6.71 9.52
N CYS A 242 -13.47 -6.94 8.63
CA CYS A 242 -13.22 -6.92 7.21
C CYS A 242 -13.20 -5.49 6.70
N ASN A 243 -12.00 -4.97 6.46
CA ASN A 243 -11.82 -3.71 5.79
C ASN A 243 -12.28 -3.79 4.34
N ARG A 244 -13.12 -2.85 3.91
CA ARG A 244 -13.64 -2.82 2.55
C ARG A 244 -12.72 -2.03 1.65
N CYS A 245 -12.51 -2.56 0.45
CA CYS A 245 -11.90 -1.82 -0.67
C CYS A 245 -13.02 -1.29 -1.58
N LYS A 246 -12.71 -0.83 -2.80
CA LYS A 246 -13.71 -0.36 -3.76
C LYS A 246 -14.65 -1.42 -4.35
N VAL A 247 -14.42 -2.72 -4.12
CA VAL A 247 -15.24 -3.79 -4.72
C VAL A 247 -16.74 -3.68 -4.39
N PRO A 248 -17.17 -3.36 -3.16
CA PRO A 248 -18.59 -3.17 -2.87
C PRO A 248 -19.24 -2.00 -3.61
N THR A 249 -18.46 -1.11 -4.23
CA THR A 249 -19.02 -0.02 -5.05
C THR A 249 -19.32 -0.42 -6.48
N ILE A 250 -18.97 -1.65 -6.87
CA ILE A 250 -19.26 -2.22 -8.18
C ILE A 250 -20.65 -2.86 -8.14
N ASN A 251 -21.55 -2.38 -8.99
CA ASN A 251 -22.85 -3.00 -9.16
C ASN A 251 -22.67 -4.38 -9.82
N GLN A 252 -23.10 -5.42 -9.12
CA GLN A 252 -22.87 -6.79 -9.57
C GLN A 252 -23.74 -7.17 -10.78
N GLU A 253 -24.80 -6.42 -11.11
CA GLU A 253 -25.70 -6.69 -12.25
C GLU A 253 -25.22 -6.10 -13.57
N ASN A 254 -24.47 -4.99 -13.55
CA ASN A 254 -24.00 -4.32 -14.77
C ASN A 254 -22.50 -4.02 -14.80
N GLY A 255 -21.77 -4.30 -13.72
CA GLY A 255 -20.32 -4.09 -13.63
C GLY A 255 -19.91 -2.63 -13.51
N ILE A 256 -20.86 -1.69 -13.36
CA ILE A 256 -20.57 -0.26 -13.27
C ILE A 256 -20.04 0.07 -11.87
N LEU A 257 -18.93 0.82 -11.84
CA LEU A 257 -18.32 1.34 -10.63
C LEU A 257 -19.06 2.60 -10.15
N GLY A 258 -19.41 2.64 -8.87
CA GLY A 258 -19.90 3.84 -8.18
C GLY A 258 -19.02 4.23 -6.99
N THR A 259 -19.54 5.10 -6.12
CA THR A 259 -18.89 5.52 -4.86
C THR A 259 -19.51 4.83 -3.64
N GLU A 260 -20.81 4.52 -3.69
CA GLU A 260 -21.52 3.84 -2.61
C GLU A 260 -21.37 2.31 -2.65
N PRO A 261 -21.23 1.63 -1.49
CA PRO A 261 -21.56 2.10 -0.14
C PRO A 261 -20.39 2.71 0.65
N THR A 262 -19.25 3.00 -0.01
CA THR A 262 -18.02 3.40 0.71
C THR A 262 -18.16 4.77 1.36
N GLU A 263 -18.77 5.73 0.67
CA GLU A 263 -18.99 7.09 1.19
C GLU A 263 -19.89 7.07 2.42
N THR A 264 -21.00 6.34 2.37
CA THR A 264 -21.88 6.19 3.53
C THR A 264 -21.19 5.46 4.68
N LEU A 265 -20.47 4.36 4.42
CA LEU A 265 -19.73 3.64 5.45
C LEU A 265 -18.61 4.49 6.09
N LEU A 266 -18.03 5.47 5.39
CA LEU A 266 -17.02 6.37 5.96
C LEU A 266 -17.59 7.18 7.14
N THR A 267 -18.89 7.48 7.13
CA THR A 267 -19.53 8.35 8.12
C THR A 267 -19.72 7.69 9.49
N PHE A 268 -19.91 6.37 9.54
CA PHE A 268 -20.26 5.66 10.79
C PHE A 268 -19.59 4.29 10.97
N ARG A 269 -18.90 3.77 9.94
CA ARG A 269 -18.24 2.46 9.93
C ARG A 269 -16.77 2.56 9.52
N SER A 270 -16.15 3.71 9.69
CA SER A 270 -14.74 3.92 9.45
C SER A 270 -13.89 3.56 10.67
N ASP A 271 -12.58 3.48 10.47
CA ASP A 271 -11.61 3.35 11.57
C ASP A 271 -11.74 4.50 12.56
N GLU A 272 -12.01 5.71 12.09
CA GLU A 272 -12.23 6.89 12.94
C GLU A 272 -13.32 6.65 13.98
N VAL A 273 -14.37 5.89 13.61
CA VAL A 273 -15.53 5.62 14.47
C VAL A 273 -15.33 4.35 15.28
N LEU A 274 -14.99 3.23 14.63
CA LEU A 274 -14.99 1.92 15.28
C LEU A 274 -13.70 1.60 16.02
N ARG A 275 -12.59 2.18 15.58
CA ARG A 275 -11.26 1.88 16.11
C ARG A 275 -10.46 3.18 16.20
N PRO A 276 -10.84 4.11 17.10
CA PRO A 276 -10.27 5.45 17.16
C PRO A 276 -8.75 5.47 17.44
N SER A 277 -8.23 4.40 18.05
CA SER A 277 -6.78 4.15 18.26
C SER A 277 -6.09 3.48 17.06
N HIS A 278 -6.84 2.99 16.08
CA HIS A 278 -6.32 2.38 14.86
C HIS A 278 -5.99 3.47 13.83
N LYS A 279 -4.85 3.29 13.19
CA LYS A 279 -4.09 4.43 12.68
C LYS A 279 -4.44 4.82 11.21
N ASN A 280 -5.38 4.17 10.52
CA ASN A 280 -5.84 4.50 9.15
C ASN A 280 -7.33 4.89 9.11
N LYS A 281 -7.65 6.16 9.43
CA LYS A 281 -9.02 6.63 9.63
C LYS A 281 -9.94 6.58 8.40
N ARG A 282 -9.44 6.34 7.17
CA ARG A 282 -10.28 6.25 5.95
C ARG A 282 -10.72 4.82 5.60
N GLN A 283 -10.26 3.82 6.33
CA GLN A 283 -10.66 2.44 6.07
C GLN A 283 -12.05 2.19 6.67
N VAL A 284 -12.96 1.60 5.87
CA VAL A 284 -14.32 1.26 6.31
C VAL A 284 -14.51 -0.23 6.52
N TYR A 285 -15.45 -0.62 7.39
CA TYR A 285 -15.64 -1.99 7.83
C TYR A 285 -17.05 -2.51 7.57
N PHE A 286 -17.12 -3.72 7.02
CA PHE A 286 -18.38 -4.47 6.91
C PHE A 286 -18.11 -5.97 6.88
N GLY A 287 -18.64 -6.67 7.88
CA GLY A 287 -18.38 -8.09 8.14
C GLY A 287 -17.06 -8.34 8.88
N GLN A 288 -16.85 -9.60 9.27
CA GLN A 288 -15.73 -10.06 10.08
C GLN A 288 -15.02 -11.24 9.40
N ASN A 289 -13.69 -11.20 9.34
CA ASN A 289 -12.90 -12.32 8.84
C ASN A 289 -12.76 -13.39 9.91
N LEU A 290 -12.88 -14.66 9.51
CA LEU A 290 -12.82 -15.80 10.41
C LEU A 290 -11.80 -16.85 9.96
N VAL A 291 -11.36 -17.65 10.92
CA VAL A 291 -10.69 -18.95 10.72
C VAL A 291 -11.46 -20.05 11.46
N CYS A 292 -11.35 -21.30 11.02
CA CYS A 292 -12.01 -22.45 11.66
C CYS A 292 -10.96 -23.33 12.33
N LYS A 293 -11.01 -23.50 13.66
CA LYS A 293 -10.01 -24.26 14.42
C LYS A 293 -9.84 -25.68 13.88
N GLU A 294 -10.94 -26.33 13.51
CA GLU A 294 -10.95 -27.70 13.03
C GLU A 294 -10.27 -27.83 11.66
N SER A 295 -10.10 -26.75 10.87
CA SER A 295 -9.42 -26.78 9.57
C SER A 295 -7.93 -27.11 9.66
N LEU A 296 -7.30 -26.88 10.82
CA LEU A 296 -5.88 -27.20 11.05
C LEU A 296 -5.61 -28.69 11.27
N SER A 297 -6.63 -29.46 11.63
CA SER A 297 -6.46 -30.89 11.88
C SER A 297 -6.76 -31.69 10.61
N ALA A 298 -5.86 -32.56 10.15
CA ALA A 298 -6.10 -33.38 8.95
C ALA A 298 -7.11 -34.54 9.17
N LYS A 299 -7.63 -34.73 10.40
CA LYS A 299 -8.45 -35.88 10.80
C LYS A 299 -9.81 -35.48 11.33
N GLY A 300 -10.89 -35.96 10.70
CA GLY A 300 -12.26 -35.92 11.23
C GLY A 300 -13.32 -35.81 10.13
N LYS A 301 -14.37 -36.65 10.20
CA LYS A 301 -15.58 -36.57 9.35
C LYS A 301 -16.59 -35.58 9.94
N GLY A 302 -17.47 -35.01 9.11
CA GLY A 302 -18.59 -34.16 9.53
C GLY A 302 -18.26 -32.68 9.61
N ARG A 303 -17.28 -32.19 8.84
CA ARG A 303 -16.90 -30.77 8.82
C ARG A 303 -17.68 -30.00 7.77
N ILE A 304 -18.98 -29.97 7.96
CA ILE A 304 -19.91 -29.34 7.03
C ILE A 304 -20.74 -28.30 7.76
N ILE A 305 -20.81 -27.10 7.18
CA ILE A 305 -21.85 -26.13 7.56
C ILE A 305 -23.04 -26.36 6.65
N LYS A 306 -24.23 -26.32 7.24
CA LYS A 306 -25.50 -26.33 6.51
C LYS A 306 -26.23 -25.03 6.82
N VAL A 307 -26.97 -24.51 5.85
CA VAL A 307 -27.98 -23.50 6.12
C VAL A 307 -28.98 -24.14 7.09
N SER A 308 -29.16 -23.53 8.26
CA SER A 308 -29.86 -24.15 9.39
C SER A 308 -31.33 -23.72 9.46
N ASP A 309 -32.20 -24.65 9.83
CA ASP A 309 -33.47 -24.36 10.51
C ASP A 309 -33.20 -23.69 11.89
N PRO A 310 -34.15 -22.91 12.43
CA PRO A 310 -33.94 -21.97 13.55
C PRO A 310 -33.28 -22.53 14.83
N ASP A 311 -33.37 -23.84 15.09
CA ASP A 311 -32.94 -24.45 16.36
C ASP A 311 -31.52 -25.06 16.34
N ALA A 312 -30.87 -25.17 15.17
CA ALA A 312 -29.64 -25.99 15.03
C ALA A 312 -28.32 -25.18 15.11
N CYS A 313 -28.37 -23.87 14.89
CA CYS A 313 -27.17 -23.05 14.81
C CYS A 313 -27.16 -21.99 15.91
N ILE A 314 -26.87 -22.40 17.14
CA ILE A 314 -26.67 -21.44 18.23
C ILE A 314 -25.23 -20.92 18.17
N ILE A 315 -25.04 -19.67 17.74
CA ILE A 315 -23.79 -18.95 17.99
C ILE A 315 -23.70 -18.67 19.49
N SER A 316 -23.06 -19.58 20.24
CA SER A 316 -22.68 -19.33 21.63
C SER A 316 -21.46 -18.41 21.64
N LYS A 317 -21.66 -17.19 22.15
CA LYS A 317 -20.62 -16.15 22.23
C LYS A 317 -19.90 -16.26 23.57
N ALA A 318 -18.56 -16.22 23.55
CA ALA A 318 -17.77 -15.97 24.74
C ALA A 318 -17.15 -14.56 24.63
N ILE A 319 -17.72 -13.58 25.33
CA ILE A 319 -17.08 -12.28 25.56
C ILE A 319 -16.17 -12.45 26.78
N SER A 320 -14.86 -12.38 26.59
CA SER A 320 -13.92 -12.37 27.72
C SER A 320 -14.06 -11.03 28.47
N HIS A 321 -14.73 -11.01 29.62
CA HIS A 321 -14.63 -9.89 30.56
C HIS A 321 -13.19 -9.82 31.09
N GLY A 322 -12.50 -8.75 30.72
CA GLY A 322 -11.12 -8.49 31.09
C GLY A 322 -10.91 -7.03 31.45
N LEU A 323 -11.69 -6.52 32.41
CA LEU A 323 -11.33 -5.38 33.24
C LEU A 323 -11.43 -5.87 34.67
N ARG A 324 -10.28 -6.15 35.30
CA ARG A 324 -10.25 -6.37 36.75
C ARG A 324 -10.49 -5.04 37.44
N SER A 325 -11.49 -5.05 38.33
CA SER A 325 -11.82 -4.02 39.31
C SER A 325 -10.72 -3.91 40.38
N SER A 326 -9.54 -3.43 40.00
CA SER A 326 -8.53 -2.95 40.94
C SER A 326 -7.76 -1.85 40.23
N ASP A 327 -8.11 -0.60 40.56
CA ASP A 327 -7.34 0.66 40.37
C ASP A 327 -8.22 1.89 40.15
N VAL A 328 -9.55 1.80 40.38
CA VAL A 328 -10.38 2.98 40.66
C VAL A 328 -10.39 3.22 42.17
N LYS A 329 -9.48 4.07 42.65
CA LYS A 329 -9.72 4.78 43.92
C LYS A 329 -10.59 5.99 43.60
N SER A 330 -11.81 5.89 44.09
CA SER A 330 -12.74 6.99 44.32
C SER A 330 -12.07 8.11 45.12
N GLU A 331 -12.24 9.36 44.68
CA GLU A 331 -12.65 10.44 45.57
C GLU A 331 -13.22 11.59 44.72
N GLY A 332 -14.53 11.75 44.77
CA GLY A 332 -15.23 12.94 44.32
C GLY A 332 -15.57 13.81 45.52
N ARG A 333 -15.15 15.08 45.50
CA ARG A 333 -15.67 16.27 46.20
C ARG A 333 -15.17 17.43 45.33
N GLY A 334 -15.97 18.33 44.76
CA GLY A 334 -17.00 19.16 45.36
C GLY A 334 -16.55 20.62 45.22
N VAL A 335 -17.35 21.42 44.52
CA VAL A 335 -17.18 22.83 44.11
C VAL A 335 -16.80 23.80 45.24
N THR A 336 -15.84 24.72 45.04
CA THR A 336 -15.88 26.22 45.24
C THR A 336 -14.49 26.89 45.26
N ASP A 337 -14.48 28.18 44.93
CA ASP A 337 -13.38 29.16 44.72
C ASP A 337 -12.18 29.19 45.69
N MET A 338 -10.97 29.56 45.20
CA MET A 338 -10.21 30.80 45.60
C MET A 338 -8.70 30.81 45.22
N TRP A 339 -8.32 31.87 44.48
CA TRP A 339 -7.06 32.66 44.44
C TRP A 339 -5.68 32.07 44.06
N ALA A 340 -5.27 32.38 42.81
CA ALA A 340 -4.20 33.32 42.37
C ALA A 340 -2.69 33.12 42.65
N GLN A 341 -1.93 33.61 41.63
CA GLN A 341 -0.50 34.01 41.54
C GLN A 341 0.50 32.91 41.12
N LEU A 342 1.46 33.07 40.21
CA LEU A 342 2.11 34.17 39.44
C LEU A 342 2.94 33.43 38.34
N LEU A 343 3.13 33.88 37.09
CA LEU A 343 4.18 34.80 36.57
C LEU A 343 3.94 34.93 35.04
N TRP A 344 3.55 36.09 34.50
CA TRP A 344 4.36 37.20 33.99
C TRP A 344 5.12 36.95 32.66
N VAL A 345 4.64 37.57 31.58
CA VAL A 345 5.40 37.97 30.37
C VAL A 345 5.07 39.46 30.13
N PRO A 346 6.05 40.36 29.95
CA PRO A 346 5.77 41.79 29.78
C PRO A 346 5.48 42.13 28.31
N HIS A 347 4.36 42.80 28.07
CA HIS A 347 4.13 43.62 26.88
C HIS A 347 4.52 45.07 27.20
N ILE A 348 5.41 45.61 26.39
CA ILE A 348 5.81 47.02 26.38
C ILE A 348 4.76 47.79 25.59
N THR A 349 4.15 48.78 26.23
CA THR A 349 3.26 49.78 25.64
C THR A 349 4.07 50.89 24.97
N SER A 350 3.71 51.26 23.75
CA SER A 350 4.23 52.44 23.05
C SER A 350 3.48 53.70 23.51
N GLU A 351 4.22 54.68 24.03
CA GLU A 351 3.75 56.04 24.27
C GLU A 351 3.78 56.88 22.99
N GLU A 352 2.76 57.74 22.88
CA GLU A 352 2.58 58.78 21.89
C GLU A 352 3.58 59.92 22.09
N THR A 353 4.15 60.46 21.00
CA THR A 353 4.67 61.84 20.97
C THR A 353 4.26 62.54 19.67
N HIS A 354 3.96 63.83 19.82
CA HIS A 354 3.35 64.77 18.87
C HIS A 354 4.19 65.08 17.61
N PRO A 355 3.56 65.64 16.55
CA PRO A 355 4.17 65.84 15.24
C PRO A 355 4.92 67.17 15.14
N LEU A 356 6.06 67.17 14.45
CA LEU A 356 6.67 68.36 13.85
C LEU A 356 6.93 68.07 12.37
N ALA A 357 6.38 68.95 11.53
CA ALA A 357 6.55 68.96 10.08
C ALA A 357 7.67 69.93 9.67
N MET A 358 8.12 69.76 8.40
CA MET A 358 9.18 70.46 7.63
C MET A 358 10.57 69.81 7.74
N ASP A 359 11.29 69.46 6.67
CA ASP A 359 11.34 70.00 5.31
C ASP A 359 11.66 68.94 4.24
N LYS A 360 11.26 69.24 3.00
CA LYS A 360 11.68 68.51 1.78
C LYS A 360 13.04 69.00 1.33
N ALA A 361 13.98 68.07 1.10
CA ALA A 361 15.08 68.25 0.16
C ALA A 361 15.40 66.90 -0.50
N GLY A 362 15.41 66.88 -1.83
CA GLY A 362 15.63 65.70 -2.65
C GLY A 362 17.09 65.25 -2.69
N GLY A 363 17.27 63.94 -2.80
CA GLY A 363 18.54 63.28 -3.11
C GLY A 363 18.25 61.87 -3.60
N SER A 364 18.42 61.66 -4.90
CA SER A 364 18.40 60.34 -5.54
C SER A 364 19.60 59.53 -5.08
N GLY A 365 19.42 58.67 -4.08
CA GLY A 365 20.35 57.61 -3.73
C GLY A 365 19.62 56.28 -3.91
N GLU A 366 20.15 55.42 -4.78
CA GLU A 366 19.74 54.01 -4.84
C GLU A 366 19.77 53.42 -3.43
N ALA A 367 18.69 52.75 -3.05
CA ALA A 367 18.65 51.99 -1.81
C ALA A 367 19.81 50.99 -1.82
N PRO A 368 20.54 50.80 -0.71
CA PRO A 368 21.53 49.73 -0.63
C PRO A 368 20.82 48.41 -0.95
N PRO A 369 21.45 47.49 -1.70
CA PRO A 369 20.85 46.18 -1.96
C PRO A 369 20.45 45.58 -0.62
N GLU A 370 19.19 45.11 -0.53
CA GLU A 370 18.72 44.38 0.64
C GLU A 370 19.76 43.30 0.99
N PRO A 371 20.13 43.14 2.27
CA PRO A 371 21.12 42.14 2.66
C PRO A 371 20.64 40.77 2.17
N GLU A 372 21.46 40.09 1.37
CA GLU A 372 21.11 38.75 0.91
C GLU A 372 20.78 37.88 2.13
N PRO A 373 19.67 37.11 2.09
CA PRO A 373 19.27 36.28 3.21
C PRO A 373 20.43 35.34 3.57
N ALA A 374 20.74 35.22 4.86
CA ALA A 374 21.76 34.29 5.31
C ALA A 374 21.40 32.86 4.86
N ALA A 375 22.40 32.12 4.37
CA ALA A 375 22.18 30.73 3.95
C ALA A 375 21.69 29.90 5.14
N ALA A 376 20.60 29.15 4.95
CA ALA A 376 19.99 28.31 5.98
C ALA A 376 20.71 26.97 6.16
N ALA A 377 21.40 26.50 5.12
CA ALA A 377 22.19 25.28 5.12
C ALA A 377 23.21 25.30 3.95
N THR A 378 24.00 24.25 3.82
CA THR A 378 24.90 24.01 2.69
C THR A 378 24.73 22.59 2.15
N VAL A 379 24.80 22.40 0.83
CA VAL A 379 24.77 21.07 0.23
C VAL A 379 26.02 20.28 0.65
N LYS A 380 25.83 19.24 1.45
CA LYS A 380 26.89 18.36 1.97
C LYS A 380 27.24 17.24 1.00
N SER A 381 26.24 16.62 0.39
CA SER A 381 26.46 15.56 -0.59
C SER A 381 25.34 15.50 -1.61
N ILE A 382 25.71 15.07 -2.81
CA ILE A 382 24.78 14.77 -3.90
C ILE A 382 24.95 13.29 -4.22
N VAL A 383 23.84 12.56 -4.26
CA VAL A 383 23.84 11.11 -4.50
C VAL A 383 22.88 10.76 -5.62
N VAL A 384 23.39 10.11 -6.65
CA VAL A 384 22.61 9.58 -7.78
C VAL A 384 22.47 8.08 -7.61
N TYR A 385 21.29 7.52 -7.86
CA TYR A 385 21.05 6.09 -7.79
C TYR A 385 20.63 5.57 -9.16
N PRO A 386 21.59 5.24 -10.06
CA PRO A 386 21.26 4.94 -11.45
C PRO A 386 20.26 3.79 -11.60
N ILE A 387 20.49 2.72 -10.86
CA ILE A 387 19.63 1.53 -10.86
C ILE A 387 18.73 1.57 -9.63
N LYS A 388 17.41 1.44 -9.85
CA LYS A 388 16.41 1.39 -8.77
C LYS A 388 16.79 0.34 -7.74
N SER A 389 16.84 0.76 -6.48
CA SER A 389 17.19 -0.06 -5.32
C SER A 389 18.66 -0.53 -5.22
N CYS A 390 19.56 -0.17 -6.13
CA CYS A 390 21.01 -0.45 -5.97
C CYS A 390 21.71 0.65 -5.17
N ARG A 391 23.02 0.52 -4.93
CA ARG A 391 23.83 1.56 -4.26
C ARG A 391 23.85 2.85 -5.07
N GLY A 392 24.03 3.97 -4.36
CA GLY A 392 24.15 5.30 -4.96
C GLY A 392 25.61 5.68 -5.21
N ILE A 393 25.81 6.62 -6.11
CA ILE A 393 27.08 7.24 -6.46
C ILE A 393 27.09 8.63 -5.87
N SER A 394 28.03 8.91 -4.97
CA SER A 394 28.27 10.27 -4.50
C SER A 394 29.03 11.04 -5.56
N VAL A 395 28.52 12.21 -5.94
CA VAL A 395 29.08 13.05 -7.01
C VAL A 395 29.32 14.46 -6.49
N PRO A 396 30.36 15.17 -6.97
CA PRO A 396 30.65 16.54 -6.55
C PRO A 396 29.64 17.55 -7.11
N GLN A 397 28.98 17.21 -8.22
CA GLN A 397 27.95 18.01 -8.86
C GLN A 397 27.03 17.13 -9.70
N ALA A 398 25.83 17.59 -9.96
CA ALA A 398 24.88 16.91 -10.85
C ALA A 398 23.99 17.90 -11.59
N ALA A 399 23.78 17.63 -12.87
CA ALA A 399 22.78 18.30 -13.69
C ALA A 399 21.36 17.90 -13.28
N ILE A 400 20.45 18.86 -13.35
CA ILE A 400 19.03 18.74 -13.02
C ILE A 400 18.23 18.60 -14.31
N THR A 401 17.47 17.52 -14.43
CA THR A 401 16.60 17.22 -15.57
C THR A 401 15.14 17.50 -15.25
N SER A 402 14.24 17.23 -16.21
CA SER A 402 12.80 17.25 -15.99
C SER A 402 12.29 16.14 -15.04
N THR A 403 13.14 15.16 -14.71
CA THR A 403 12.77 13.93 -13.99
C THR A 403 13.60 13.65 -12.74
N GLY A 404 14.61 14.48 -12.42
CA GLY A 404 15.46 14.32 -11.24
C GLY A 404 16.89 14.78 -11.46
N LEU A 405 17.84 14.21 -10.71
CA LEU A 405 19.26 14.33 -11.06
C LEU A 405 19.52 13.49 -12.31
N ARG A 406 20.43 13.95 -13.16
CA ARG A 406 20.85 13.20 -14.35
C ARG A 406 21.26 11.77 -13.96
N TRP A 407 20.74 10.79 -14.71
CA TRP A 407 20.90 9.34 -14.50
C TRP A 407 20.14 8.74 -13.32
N ASP A 408 19.45 9.51 -12.48
CA ASP A 408 18.80 9.00 -11.28
C ASP A 408 17.60 8.08 -11.60
N ARG A 409 17.66 6.84 -11.09
CA ARG A 409 16.67 5.77 -11.28
C ARG A 409 16.22 5.62 -12.75
N GLN A 410 17.17 5.75 -13.68
CA GLN A 410 16.95 5.48 -15.10
C GLN A 410 16.86 3.99 -15.41
N TRP A 411 17.51 3.16 -14.60
CA TRP A 411 17.49 1.71 -14.75
C TRP A 411 16.67 1.04 -13.66
N LEU A 412 16.13 -0.13 -13.99
CA LEU A 412 15.50 -1.03 -13.03
C LEU A 412 15.83 -2.47 -13.40
N VAL A 413 15.74 -3.37 -12.42
CA VAL A 413 15.90 -4.81 -12.63
C VAL A 413 14.55 -5.47 -12.49
N MET A 414 14.09 -6.21 -13.50
CA MET A 414 12.78 -6.88 -13.50
C MET A 414 12.89 -8.40 -13.52
N ASN A 415 11.83 -9.06 -13.06
CA ASN A 415 11.65 -10.50 -13.23
C ASN A 415 11.14 -10.85 -14.65
N SER A 416 10.96 -12.15 -14.90
CA SER A 416 10.35 -12.73 -16.12
C SER A 416 9.03 -12.08 -16.55
N ASN A 417 8.23 -11.58 -15.59
CA ASN A 417 6.93 -10.98 -15.83
C ASN A 417 6.99 -9.45 -16.05
N GLY A 418 8.18 -8.86 -16.18
CA GLY A 418 8.35 -7.42 -16.32
C GLY A 418 8.06 -6.63 -15.04
N ARG A 419 8.00 -7.27 -13.86
CA ARG A 419 7.82 -6.58 -12.57
C ARG A 419 9.17 -6.23 -11.95
N ALA A 420 9.28 -5.00 -11.48
CA ALA A 420 10.46 -4.51 -10.77
C ALA A 420 10.81 -5.35 -9.53
N PHE A 421 12.07 -5.77 -9.42
CA PHE A 421 12.68 -6.07 -8.14
C PHE A 421 12.97 -4.77 -7.39
N THR A 422 12.70 -4.81 -6.09
CA THR A 422 13.05 -3.73 -5.17
C THR A 422 13.77 -4.34 -3.99
N GLN A 423 14.52 -3.52 -3.25
CA GLN A 423 15.17 -3.95 -2.00
C GLN A 423 14.19 -4.61 -1.01
N ARG A 424 12.89 -4.33 -1.11
CA ARG A 424 11.85 -4.97 -0.27
C ARG A 424 11.66 -6.45 -0.54
N VAL A 425 11.91 -6.88 -1.77
CA VAL A 425 11.74 -8.25 -2.25
C VAL A 425 13.10 -8.91 -2.38
N GLU A 426 14.08 -8.19 -2.92
CA GLU A 426 15.46 -8.62 -3.11
C GLU A 426 16.44 -7.69 -2.37
N PRO A 427 16.63 -7.85 -1.05
CA PRO A 427 17.55 -7.04 -0.26
C PRO A 427 19.00 -7.03 -0.79
N LYS A 428 19.41 -8.10 -1.49
CA LYS A 428 20.73 -8.22 -2.15
C LYS A 428 21.01 -7.12 -3.19
N LEU A 429 19.98 -6.43 -3.70
CA LEU A 429 20.15 -5.22 -4.52
C LEU A 429 20.99 -4.15 -3.80
N ALA A 430 20.94 -4.09 -2.47
CA ALA A 430 21.73 -3.16 -1.66
C ALA A 430 23.26 -3.37 -1.77
N LEU A 431 23.69 -4.54 -2.23
CA LEU A 431 25.10 -4.91 -2.39
C LEU A 431 25.64 -4.66 -3.80
N ILE A 432 24.77 -4.23 -4.72
CA ILE A 432 25.17 -3.95 -6.10
C ILE A 432 25.73 -2.54 -6.16
N GLU A 433 27.02 -2.46 -6.46
CA GLU A 433 27.76 -1.22 -6.67
C GLU A 433 27.65 -0.78 -8.12
N VAL A 434 27.54 0.52 -8.32
CA VAL A 434 27.41 1.15 -9.63
C VAL A 434 28.46 2.25 -9.73
N GLU A 435 29.15 2.31 -10.86
CA GLU A 435 30.17 3.30 -11.16
C GLU A 435 29.90 3.88 -12.55
N MET A 436 30.08 5.19 -12.69
CA MET A 436 29.95 5.93 -13.95
C MET A 436 31.04 7.01 -14.03
N PRO A 437 31.43 7.45 -15.24
CA PRO A 437 32.36 8.58 -15.39
C PRO A 437 31.85 9.82 -14.66
N GLN A 438 32.73 10.56 -13.99
CA GLN A 438 32.33 11.73 -13.18
C GLN A 438 31.71 12.84 -14.03
N GLU A 439 32.26 13.04 -15.23
CA GLU A 439 31.74 13.94 -16.25
C GLU A 439 30.34 13.54 -16.73
N ALA A 440 29.90 12.29 -16.57
CA ALA A 440 28.56 11.87 -17.00
C ALA A 440 27.43 12.62 -16.27
N PHE A 441 27.71 13.17 -15.08
CA PHE A 441 26.73 13.90 -14.29
C PHE A 441 26.67 15.41 -14.62
N THR A 442 27.51 15.92 -15.52
CA THR A 442 27.39 17.30 -16.02
C THR A 442 26.36 17.39 -17.12
N GLU A 443 25.94 18.60 -17.48
CA GLU A 443 24.90 18.83 -18.49
C GLU A 443 25.41 18.60 -19.92
N GLU A 444 26.61 19.09 -20.21
CA GLU A 444 27.20 19.10 -21.56
C GLU A 444 27.70 17.72 -22.01
N TRP A 445 27.88 16.79 -21.08
CA TRP A 445 28.42 15.47 -21.40
C TRP A 445 27.43 14.64 -22.22
N GLN A 446 27.96 13.94 -23.22
CA GLN A 446 27.20 12.99 -24.03
C GLN A 446 27.92 11.64 -24.03
N PRO A 447 27.18 10.52 -23.93
CA PRO A 447 27.79 9.21 -23.94
C PRO A 447 28.44 8.94 -25.31
N THR A 448 29.68 8.45 -25.26
CA THR A 448 30.39 7.92 -26.43
C THR A 448 30.13 6.42 -26.57
N PRO A 449 30.50 5.78 -27.70
CA PRO A 449 30.46 4.32 -27.82
C PRO A 449 31.28 3.57 -26.76
N TYR A 450 32.25 4.25 -26.11
CA TYR A 450 33.10 3.70 -25.06
C TYR A 450 32.67 4.10 -23.65
N SER A 451 31.58 4.87 -23.51
CA SER A 451 31.06 5.26 -22.20
C SER A 451 30.22 4.12 -21.62
N HIS A 452 30.59 3.64 -20.43
CA HIS A 452 29.93 2.51 -19.76
C HIS A 452 29.56 2.87 -18.32
N MET A 453 28.44 2.32 -17.85
CA MET A 453 28.17 2.11 -16.43
C MET A 453 28.77 0.76 -16.03
N VAL A 454 29.56 0.73 -14.96
CA VAL A 454 30.16 -0.50 -14.42
C VAL A 454 29.36 -0.94 -13.21
N ILE A 455 28.96 -2.21 -13.19
CA ILE A 455 28.19 -2.83 -12.12
C ILE A 455 29.02 -3.92 -11.47
N ARG A 456 29.06 -3.94 -10.13
CA ARG A 456 29.78 -4.95 -9.35
C ARG A 456 28.86 -5.53 -8.29
N ALA A 457 28.99 -6.82 -8.03
CA ALA A 457 28.33 -7.49 -6.93
C ALA A 457 29.23 -8.60 -6.36
N PRO A 458 29.04 -9.01 -5.09
CA PRO A 458 29.84 -10.05 -4.47
C PRO A 458 29.82 -11.36 -5.28
N GLY A 459 31.00 -11.88 -5.61
CA GLY A 459 31.17 -13.17 -6.28
C GLY A 459 30.97 -13.18 -7.79
N LEU A 460 30.84 -12.02 -8.44
CA LEU A 460 30.73 -11.90 -9.90
C LEU A 460 31.77 -10.96 -10.49
N ASP A 461 32.19 -11.24 -11.72
CA ASP A 461 33.02 -10.33 -12.50
C ASP A 461 32.26 -9.03 -12.83
N PRO A 462 32.95 -7.89 -12.98
CA PRO A 462 32.28 -6.61 -13.26
C PRO A 462 31.54 -6.62 -14.61
N LEU A 463 30.27 -6.23 -14.59
CA LEU A 463 29.46 -6.06 -15.80
C LEU A 463 29.61 -4.62 -16.32
N LYS A 464 29.74 -4.45 -17.64
CA LYS A 464 29.76 -3.13 -18.29
C LYS A 464 28.50 -2.95 -19.14
N ILE A 465 27.71 -1.93 -18.80
CA ILE A 465 26.54 -1.54 -19.59
C ILE A 465 26.88 -0.29 -20.41
N PRO A 466 26.92 -0.38 -21.76
CA PRO A 466 27.15 0.78 -22.63
C PRO A 466 26.05 1.84 -22.52
N LEU A 467 26.43 3.09 -22.32
CA LEU A 467 25.48 4.20 -22.11
C LEU A 467 24.94 4.76 -23.44
N GLY A 468 25.75 4.75 -24.50
CA GLY A 468 25.42 5.30 -25.82
C GLY A 468 24.82 4.30 -26.81
N THR A 469 24.62 3.04 -26.41
CA THR A 469 24.14 1.99 -27.33
C THR A 469 22.62 2.03 -27.47
N LYS A 470 22.14 1.92 -28.72
CA LYS A 470 20.71 1.73 -28.99
C LYS A 470 20.29 0.33 -28.54
N ARG A 471 19.17 0.26 -27.86
CA ARG A 471 18.64 -0.97 -27.27
C ARG A 471 17.29 -1.31 -27.86
N ALA A 472 16.96 -2.59 -27.86
CA ALA A 472 15.62 -3.03 -28.21
C ALA A 472 14.63 -2.53 -27.14
N THR A 473 13.42 -2.18 -27.56
CA THR A 473 12.35 -1.88 -26.63
C THR A 473 11.71 -3.18 -26.18
N VAL A 474 11.47 -3.29 -24.89
CA VAL A 474 10.61 -4.28 -24.26
C VAL A 474 9.43 -3.54 -23.66
N ASP A 475 8.24 -3.99 -24.00
CA ASP A 475 7.03 -3.46 -23.39
C ASP A 475 6.88 -3.99 -21.97
N ASP A 476 5.77 -3.60 -21.35
CA ASP A 476 5.21 -4.41 -20.29
C ASP A 476 6.04 -4.43 -18.99
N VAL A 477 6.91 -3.44 -18.83
CA VAL A 477 7.68 -3.16 -17.62
C VAL A 477 6.79 -2.45 -16.61
N SER A 478 6.81 -2.89 -15.36
CA SER A 478 5.93 -2.35 -14.32
C SER A 478 6.64 -2.01 -13.01
N VAL A 479 6.30 -0.84 -12.49
CA VAL A 479 6.73 -0.32 -11.19
C VAL A 479 5.48 0.24 -10.51
N TRP A 480 5.10 -0.39 -9.39
CA TRP A 480 3.86 -0.06 -8.68
C TRP A 480 2.61 -0.23 -9.56
N GLU A 481 1.72 0.77 -9.61
CA GLU A 481 0.56 0.82 -10.49
C GLU A 481 0.90 1.17 -11.94
N TRP A 482 2.11 1.67 -12.21
CA TRP A 482 2.53 2.03 -13.56
C TRP A 482 3.02 0.80 -14.34
N SER A 483 2.67 0.76 -15.63
CA SER A 483 3.22 -0.15 -16.63
C SER A 483 3.45 0.59 -17.95
N GLY A 484 4.55 0.29 -18.63
CA GLY A 484 4.88 0.85 -19.94
C GLY A 484 6.10 0.15 -20.54
N SER A 485 6.74 0.76 -21.53
CA SER A 485 7.93 0.22 -22.18
C SER A 485 9.25 0.67 -21.55
N ALA A 486 10.31 -0.08 -21.83
CA ALA A 486 11.68 0.21 -21.44
C ALA A 486 12.65 -0.33 -22.50
N TYR A 487 13.89 0.11 -22.46
CA TYR A 487 14.98 -0.40 -23.27
C TYR A 487 15.66 -1.59 -22.56
N ASP A 488 15.78 -2.73 -23.24
CA ASP A 488 16.46 -3.91 -22.74
C ASP A 488 17.98 -3.74 -22.80
N GLU A 489 18.67 -3.97 -21.68
CA GLU A 489 20.13 -3.86 -21.62
C GLU A 489 20.87 -5.08 -22.16
N GLY A 490 20.15 -6.08 -22.64
CA GLY A 490 20.66 -7.20 -23.43
C GLY A 490 20.96 -8.45 -22.60
N ASP A 491 21.22 -9.56 -23.31
CA ASP A 491 21.29 -10.88 -22.71
C ASP A 491 22.49 -11.07 -21.78
N GLU A 492 23.64 -10.47 -22.07
CA GLU A 492 24.80 -10.49 -21.15
C GLU A 492 24.45 -9.88 -19.79
N ALA A 493 23.74 -8.74 -19.79
CA ALA A 493 23.30 -8.10 -18.58
C ALA A 493 22.23 -8.94 -17.85
N ALA A 494 21.29 -9.52 -18.61
CA ALA A 494 20.28 -10.42 -18.06
C ALA A 494 20.91 -11.68 -17.42
N GLU A 495 21.88 -12.30 -18.06
CA GLU A 495 22.62 -13.46 -17.55
C GLU A 495 23.38 -13.13 -16.27
N TRP A 496 24.05 -11.97 -16.23
CA TRP A 496 24.77 -11.51 -15.05
C TRP A 496 23.85 -11.33 -13.84
N PHE A 497 22.74 -10.60 -14.01
CA PHE A 497 21.78 -10.42 -12.92
C PHE A 497 21.06 -11.72 -12.55
N SER A 498 20.76 -12.58 -13.54
CA SER A 498 20.12 -13.88 -13.29
C SER A 498 21.03 -14.80 -12.48
N SER A 499 22.34 -14.79 -12.76
CA SER A 499 23.35 -15.51 -11.99
C SER A 499 23.44 -14.99 -10.56
N TYR A 500 23.41 -13.66 -10.38
CA TYR A 500 23.46 -13.05 -9.05
C TYR A 500 22.26 -13.42 -8.17
N PHE A 501 21.05 -13.39 -8.73
CA PHE A 501 19.82 -13.67 -7.98
C PHE A 501 19.41 -15.15 -8.00
N GLY A 502 20.03 -15.98 -8.83
CA GLY A 502 19.67 -17.40 -9.03
C GLY A 502 18.31 -17.60 -9.71
N LYS A 503 17.83 -16.62 -10.48
CA LYS A 503 16.52 -16.66 -11.15
C LYS A 503 16.46 -15.72 -12.35
N PRO A 504 15.58 -15.97 -13.35
CA PRO A 504 15.45 -15.14 -14.53
C PRO A 504 15.21 -13.67 -14.19
N THR A 505 16.15 -12.83 -14.60
CA THR A 505 16.22 -11.42 -14.25
C THR A 505 16.73 -10.63 -15.45
N ARG A 506 16.13 -9.47 -15.72
CA ARG A 506 16.53 -8.62 -16.84
C ARG A 506 16.63 -7.16 -16.41
N PRO A 507 17.78 -6.49 -16.60
CA PRO A 507 17.89 -5.04 -16.41
C PRO A 507 17.33 -4.29 -17.61
N VAL A 508 16.63 -3.19 -17.34
CA VAL A 508 16.05 -2.31 -18.37
C VAL A 508 16.27 -0.84 -18.03
N ARG A 509 16.30 0.02 -19.04
CA ARG A 509 16.40 1.49 -18.95
C ARG A 509 15.10 2.14 -19.37
N PHE A 510 14.68 3.21 -18.70
CA PHE A 510 13.40 3.87 -18.99
C PHE A 510 13.33 4.35 -20.44
N ASN A 511 12.19 4.12 -21.11
CA ASN A 511 11.98 4.55 -22.49
C ASN A 511 11.41 5.98 -22.53
N GLU A 512 12.26 6.98 -22.29
CA GLU A 512 11.86 8.40 -22.26
C GLU A 512 11.32 8.91 -23.61
N ALA A 513 11.53 8.17 -24.70
CA ALA A 513 11.04 8.53 -26.03
C ALA A 513 9.54 8.28 -26.22
N SER A 514 8.95 7.31 -25.51
CA SER A 514 7.53 6.97 -25.63
C SER A 514 6.76 6.99 -24.32
N GLU A 515 7.45 6.97 -23.17
CA GLU A 515 6.81 6.87 -21.86
C GLU A 515 6.90 8.15 -21.05
N ILE A 516 5.84 8.41 -20.28
CA ILE A 516 5.79 9.48 -19.29
C ILE A 516 5.22 8.91 -18.00
N ARG A 517 5.91 9.13 -16.88
CA ARG A 517 5.37 8.90 -15.53
C ARG A 517 5.26 10.22 -14.81
N GLU A 518 4.03 10.61 -14.50
CA GLU A 518 3.76 11.83 -13.74
C GLU A 518 3.84 11.58 -12.24
N THR A 519 4.24 12.61 -11.50
CA THR A 519 4.11 12.65 -10.04
C THR A 519 2.63 12.72 -9.65
N ASN A 520 2.31 12.42 -8.39
CA ASN A 520 0.92 12.55 -7.92
C ASN A 520 0.48 14.03 -8.03
N PRO A 521 -0.58 14.34 -8.79
CA PRO A 521 -1.03 15.71 -9.04
C PRO A 521 -1.52 16.45 -7.79
N ASP A 522 -1.92 15.73 -6.73
CA ASP A 522 -2.34 16.33 -5.46
C ASP A 522 -1.18 17.07 -4.76
N TYR A 523 0.07 16.71 -5.08
CA TYR A 523 1.27 17.28 -4.45
C TYR A 523 2.13 18.07 -5.44
N ALA A 524 2.24 17.58 -6.68
CA ALA A 524 3.08 18.17 -7.70
C ALA A 524 2.48 17.88 -9.09
N GLN A 525 1.66 18.79 -9.61
CA GLN A 525 1.08 18.64 -10.94
C GLN A 525 2.10 19.01 -12.03
N GLY A 526 2.16 18.21 -13.10
CA GLY A 526 2.99 18.47 -14.29
C GLY A 526 4.46 18.05 -14.19
N TYR A 527 4.90 17.58 -13.02
CA TYR A 527 6.24 17.02 -12.83
C TYR A 527 6.27 15.53 -13.17
N LYS A 528 7.46 15.04 -13.51
CA LYS A 528 7.67 13.68 -14.02
C LYS A 528 8.74 12.95 -13.23
N VAL A 529 8.69 11.63 -13.25
CA VAL A 529 9.72 10.75 -12.69
C VAL A 529 10.05 9.64 -13.68
N LEU A 530 11.22 9.01 -13.54
CA LEU A 530 11.56 7.78 -14.26
C LEU A 530 11.18 6.58 -13.41
N PHE A 531 12.10 5.67 -13.04
CA PHE A 531 11.76 4.57 -12.13
C PHE A 531 11.83 4.92 -10.64
N ALA A 532 11.95 6.21 -10.29
CA ALA A 532 11.79 6.68 -8.91
C ALA A 532 10.39 6.34 -8.36
N ASP A 533 10.26 6.30 -7.03
CA ASP A 533 9.00 5.88 -6.38
C ASP A 533 7.88 6.91 -6.59
N ALA A 534 8.12 8.18 -6.26
CA ALA A 534 7.06 9.19 -6.26
C ALA A 534 7.48 10.58 -6.73
N PHE A 535 8.71 11.03 -6.42
CA PHE A 535 9.18 12.39 -6.73
C PHE A 535 10.62 12.41 -7.28
N PRO A 536 11.02 13.45 -8.03
CA PRO A 536 12.33 13.57 -8.66
C PRO A 536 13.50 13.67 -7.68
N PHE A 537 13.28 14.29 -6.52
CA PHE A 537 14.32 14.52 -5.53
C PHE A 537 13.84 14.18 -4.13
N LEU A 538 14.75 13.65 -3.32
CA LEU A 538 14.61 13.54 -1.87
C LEU A 538 15.74 14.35 -1.21
N LEU A 539 15.39 15.28 -0.35
CA LEU A 539 16.33 16.04 0.48
C LEU A 539 16.26 15.55 1.93
N ALA A 540 17.42 15.47 2.60
CA ALA A 540 17.52 15.19 4.04
C ALA A 540 18.68 15.98 4.66
N SER A 541 18.56 16.41 5.91
CA SER A 541 19.67 17.07 6.61
C SER A 541 20.55 16.08 7.36
N GLN A 542 21.83 16.44 7.56
CA GLN A 542 22.71 15.73 8.47
C GLN A 542 22.15 15.75 9.90
N GLY A 543 21.61 16.89 10.34
CA GLY A 543 20.99 17.02 11.66
C GLY A 543 19.86 16.01 11.90
N LEU A 544 19.05 15.71 10.87
CA LEU A 544 17.98 14.70 10.95
C LEU A 544 18.52 13.28 11.22
N VAL A 545 19.60 12.85 10.54
CA VAL A 545 20.17 11.52 10.79
C VAL A 545 20.91 11.45 12.13
N ASP A 546 21.56 12.54 12.54
CA ASP A 546 22.28 12.61 13.82
C ASP A 546 21.30 12.54 14.99
N ALA A 547 20.19 13.27 14.92
CA ALA A 547 19.14 13.23 15.94
C ALA A 547 18.47 11.84 16.01
N LEU A 548 18.27 11.18 14.88
CA LEU A 548 17.81 9.79 14.85
C LEU A 548 18.81 8.85 15.52
N ASN A 549 20.10 8.97 15.18
CA ASN A 549 21.15 8.12 15.73
C ASN A 549 21.39 8.33 17.22
N SER A 550 21.04 9.49 17.79
CA SER A 550 21.16 9.72 19.24
C SER A 550 20.22 8.86 20.09
N ILE A 551 19.17 8.29 19.51
CA ILE A 551 18.22 7.42 20.22
C ILE A 551 18.34 5.95 19.83
N LEU A 552 19.10 5.64 18.78
CA LEU A 552 19.29 4.28 18.31
C LEU A 552 20.40 3.59 19.10
N LYS A 553 20.19 2.31 19.40
CA LYS A 553 21.23 1.47 20.02
C LYS A 553 22.44 1.30 19.09
N GLU A 554 22.17 1.12 17.80
CA GLU A 554 23.19 1.03 16.75
C GLU A 554 22.92 2.12 15.70
N PRO A 555 23.88 3.02 15.45
CA PRO A 555 23.67 4.11 14.51
C PRO A 555 23.49 3.58 13.09
N VAL A 556 22.60 4.21 12.33
CA VAL A 556 22.37 3.91 10.92
C VAL A 556 22.92 5.02 10.01
N PRO A 557 23.55 4.66 8.88
CA PRO A 557 24.06 5.63 7.93
C PRO A 557 22.94 6.27 7.07
N MET A 558 23.19 7.49 6.59
CA MET A 558 22.28 8.24 5.70
C MET A 558 21.89 7.45 4.43
N ASN A 559 22.79 6.59 3.93
CA ASN A 559 22.56 5.81 2.70
C ASN A 559 21.35 4.86 2.80
N ARG A 560 20.88 4.50 4.00
CA ARG A 560 19.66 3.71 4.20
C ARG A 560 18.40 4.47 3.78
N PHE A 561 18.42 5.80 3.86
CA PHE A 561 17.28 6.66 3.52
C PHE A 561 17.27 7.10 2.06
N ARG A 562 18.40 6.94 1.39
CA ARG A 562 18.56 7.14 -0.05
C ARG A 562 18.21 8.55 -0.57
N PRO A 563 18.53 9.65 0.15
CA PRO A 563 18.31 11.00 -0.35
C PRO A 563 19.21 11.30 -1.55
N ASN A 564 18.76 12.19 -2.42
CA ASN A 564 19.54 12.72 -3.52
C ASN A 564 20.40 13.90 -3.10
N ILE A 565 19.87 14.74 -2.21
CA ILE A 565 20.54 15.94 -1.72
C ILE A 565 20.62 15.84 -0.20
N VAL A 566 21.84 15.83 0.33
CA VAL A 566 22.07 15.93 1.78
C VAL A 566 22.57 17.33 2.09
N VAL A 567 21.97 17.97 3.08
CA VAL A 567 22.35 19.32 3.53
C VAL A 567 22.91 19.30 4.95
N ASP A 568 23.71 20.29 5.31
CA ASP A 568 24.30 20.45 6.65
C ASP A 568 24.24 21.91 7.10
N GLY A 569 24.47 22.15 8.38
CA GLY A 569 24.47 23.50 8.96
C GLY A 569 23.09 24.04 9.36
N CYS A 570 22.04 23.21 9.29
CA CYS A 570 20.71 23.54 9.82
C CYS A 570 20.39 22.74 11.09
N HIS A 571 19.46 23.24 11.91
CA HIS A 571 18.95 22.48 13.05
C HIS A 571 18.27 21.20 12.57
N PRO A 572 18.33 20.09 13.33
CA PRO A 572 17.62 18.87 13.00
C PRO A 572 16.17 19.16 12.63
N TYR A 573 15.71 18.56 11.53
CA TYR A 573 14.32 18.63 11.05
C TYR A 573 13.91 19.95 10.40
N SER A 574 14.81 20.94 10.31
CA SER A 574 14.51 22.23 9.67
C SER A 574 13.98 22.04 8.24
N GLU A 575 14.47 21.02 7.53
CA GLU A 575 14.07 20.72 6.17
C GLU A 575 12.59 20.34 6.02
N ASP A 576 11.92 19.92 7.08
CA ASP A 576 10.50 19.55 7.02
C ASP A 576 9.64 20.74 6.60
N LEU A 577 10.03 21.94 7.04
CA LEU A 577 9.28 23.18 6.86
C LEU A 577 9.68 23.94 5.60
N TRP A 578 10.69 23.48 4.86
CA TRP A 578 11.17 24.20 3.68
C TRP A 578 10.17 24.06 2.53
N LYS A 579 9.38 25.12 2.30
CA LYS A 579 8.36 25.12 1.25
C LYS A 579 8.95 25.50 -0.10
N THR A 580 9.76 26.55 -0.12
CA THR A 580 10.48 27.02 -1.30
C THR A 580 11.92 27.29 -0.90
N ILE A 581 12.87 26.61 -1.55
CA ILE A 581 14.31 26.82 -1.34
C ILE A 581 15.01 27.14 -2.64
N LYS A 582 16.14 27.82 -2.54
CA LYS A 582 17.04 28.12 -3.64
C LYS A 582 18.40 27.49 -3.39
N ILE A 583 18.91 26.75 -4.37
CA ILE A 583 20.25 26.18 -4.40
C ILE A 583 20.89 26.64 -5.70
N ASP A 584 22.01 27.36 -5.62
CA ASP A 584 22.56 28.12 -6.74
C ASP A 584 21.48 29.01 -7.39
N LYS A 585 21.19 28.87 -8.68
CA LYS A 585 20.13 29.61 -9.39
C LYS A 585 18.80 28.86 -9.50
N LEU A 586 18.68 27.68 -8.89
CA LEU A 586 17.52 26.79 -9.04
C LEU A 586 16.58 26.86 -7.85
N THR A 587 15.28 26.83 -8.13
CA THR A 587 14.22 26.91 -7.13
C THR A 587 13.60 25.54 -6.94
N PHE A 588 13.72 24.99 -5.73
CA PHE A 588 13.08 23.74 -5.35
C PHE A 588 11.85 24.00 -4.49
N LEU A 589 10.81 23.21 -4.72
CA LEU A 589 9.57 23.24 -3.94
C LEU A 589 9.49 21.98 -3.08
N GLY A 590 9.35 22.17 -1.77
CA GLY A 590 9.06 21.10 -0.81
C GLY A 590 7.60 20.69 -0.91
N VAL A 591 7.35 19.52 -1.51
CA VAL A 591 5.99 19.13 -1.91
C VAL A 591 5.35 18.11 -0.99
N LYS A 592 6.13 17.32 -0.26
CA LYS A 592 5.61 16.26 0.63
C LYS A 592 6.69 15.72 1.56
N LEU A 593 6.39 15.53 2.85
CA LEU A 593 7.28 14.74 3.72
C LEU A 593 7.44 13.31 3.16
N CYS A 594 8.66 12.78 3.20
CA CYS A 594 8.96 11.46 2.64
C CYS A 594 8.58 10.36 3.63
N ASP A 595 7.47 9.68 3.33
CA ASP A 595 7.01 8.53 4.10
C ASP A 595 7.93 7.32 3.88
N ARG A 596 8.35 6.70 4.97
CA ARG A 596 9.33 5.62 4.93
C ARG A 596 8.65 4.26 4.95
N CYS A 597 9.04 3.41 4.01
CA CYS A 597 8.74 1.99 3.99
C CYS A 597 9.83 1.20 4.72
N LYS A 598 9.84 -0.14 4.60
CA LYS A 598 10.87 -1.02 5.22
C LYS A 598 12.28 -0.94 4.62
N VAL A 599 12.50 -0.20 3.52
CA VAL A 599 13.83 -0.15 2.86
C VAL A 599 14.95 0.36 3.78
N PRO A 600 14.75 1.40 4.63
CA PRO A 600 15.78 1.84 5.57
C PRO A 600 16.20 0.81 6.60
N THR A 601 15.45 -0.29 6.78
CA THR A 601 15.86 -1.36 7.69
C THR A 601 16.87 -2.33 7.08
N ILE A 602 17.13 -2.22 5.77
CA ILE A 602 18.08 -3.06 5.08
C ILE A 602 19.48 -2.46 5.26
N ASN A 603 20.36 -3.24 5.87
CA ASN A 603 21.76 -2.88 5.99
C ASN A 603 22.40 -2.91 4.58
N GLN A 604 22.95 -1.77 4.16
CA GLN A 604 23.46 -1.61 2.80
C GLN A 604 24.79 -2.34 2.57
N ASP A 605 25.49 -2.81 3.62
CA ASP A 605 26.80 -3.47 3.54
C ASP A 605 26.70 -5.00 3.47
N ASN A 606 25.64 -5.58 4.02
CA ASN A 606 25.44 -7.04 4.00
C ASN A 606 24.08 -7.47 3.40
N GLY A 607 23.18 -6.52 3.08
CA GLY A 607 21.87 -6.80 2.51
C GLY A 607 20.89 -7.45 3.50
N ILE A 608 21.21 -7.51 4.79
CA ILE A 608 20.37 -8.15 5.80
C ILE A 608 19.30 -7.15 6.28
N PRO A 609 18.00 -7.49 6.22
CA PRO A 609 16.94 -6.69 6.81
C PRO A 609 16.97 -6.74 8.35
N GLY A 610 16.73 -5.61 9.00
CA GLY A 610 16.47 -5.50 10.44
C GLY A 610 15.12 -4.83 10.75
N GLU A 611 14.94 -4.40 11.99
CA GLU A 611 13.76 -3.68 12.47
C GLU A 611 13.99 -2.16 12.49
N GLU A 612 15.16 -1.72 12.95
CA GLU A 612 15.56 -0.32 12.98
C GLU A 612 15.98 0.21 11.59
N PRO A 613 15.66 1.47 11.25
CA PRO A 613 15.24 2.56 12.14
C PRO A 613 13.72 2.79 12.23
N THR A 614 12.88 1.81 11.85
CA THR A 614 11.43 2.04 11.74
C THR A 614 10.78 2.35 13.09
N GLU A 615 11.22 1.68 14.16
CA GLU A 615 10.67 1.87 15.51
C GLU A 615 11.05 3.24 16.07
N ALA A 616 12.31 3.62 15.95
CA ALA A 616 12.79 4.95 16.32
C ALA A 616 12.04 6.07 15.56
N LEU A 617 11.82 5.91 14.26
CA LEU A 617 11.05 6.87 13.48
C LEU A 617 9.56 6.89 13.86
N GLN A 618 8.99 5.76 14.28
CA GLN A 618 7.61 5.72 14.78
C GLN A 618 7.46 6.53 16.07
N ALA A 619 8.47 6.51 16.93
CA ALA A 619 8.49 7.24 18.19
C ALA A 619 8.77 8.76 18.01
N LEU A 620 9.67 9.14 17.09
CA LEU A 620 10.10 10.54 16.95
C LEU A 620 9.43 11.29 15.80
N ARG A 621 9.08 10.60 14.73
CA ARG A 621 8.82 11.21 13.43
C ARG A 621 7.64 10.56 12.70
N SER A 622 6.65 10.13 13.47
CA SER A 622 5.39 9.68 12.90
C SER A 622 4.43 10.85 12.68
N ASP A 623 3.39 10.63 11.89
CA ASP A 623 2.27 11.57 11.79
C ASP A 623 1.73 11.96 13.18
N GLU A 624 1.70 11.03 14.14
CA GLU A 624 1.22 11.34 15.50
C GLU A 624 2.06 12.41 16.21
N VAL A 625 3.36 12.47 15.91
CA VAL A 625 4.29 13.41 16.52
C VAL A 625 4.37 14.71 15.71
N LEU A 626 4.55 14.60 14.40
CA LEU A 626 4.77 15.76 13.54
C LEU A 626 3.48 16.43 13.12
N ARG A 627 2.37 15.69 13.06
CA ARG A 627 1.09 16.16 12.56
C ARG A 627 -0.08 15.66 13.39
N PRO A 628 -0.18 16.07 14.67
CA PRO A 628 -1.19 15.57 15.59
C PRO A 628 -2.62 15.85 15.09
N SER A 629 -2.81 16.88 14.26
CA SER A 629 -4.09 17.22 13.63
C SER A 629 -4.47 16.29 12.46
N HIS A 630 -3.50 15.60 11.86
CA HIS A 630 -3.72 14.71 10.72
C HIS A 630 -4.33 13.36 11.12
N LYS A 631 -5.17 12.84 10.22
CA LYS A 631 -6.02 11.68 10.48
C LYS A 631 -5.31 10.33 10.38
N ASN A 632 -4.17 10.22 9.70
CA ASN A 632 -3.36 8.99 9.63
C ASN A 632 -2.25 9.07 10.66
N LYS A 633 -2.01 8.05 11.50
CA LYS A 633 -0.99 8.09 12.57
C LYS A 633 0.17 7.08 12.37
N ARG A 634 0.19 6.31 11.25
CA ARG A 634 1.20 5.22 11.02
C ARG A 634 2.43 5.67 10.27
N ARG A 635 2.31 6.68 9.42
CA ARG A 635 3.39 7.01 8.51
C ARG A 635 4.51 7.62 9.32
N VAL A 636 5.72 7.22 8.97
CA VAL A 636 6.95 7.70 9.57
C VAL A 636 7.75 8.44 8.51
N TYR A 637 8.42 9.52 8.92
CA TYR A 637 8.97 10.50 7.98
C TYR A 637 10.47 10.67 8.15
N PHE A 638 11.16 10.66 7.01
CA PHE A 638 12.58 11.00 6.95
C PHE A 638 12.91 11.70 5.64
N GLY A 639 13.24 12.97 5.74
CA GLY A 639 13.49 13.86 4.61
C GLY A 639 12.21 14.37 3.95
N GLN A 640 12.41 15.25 2.98
CA GLN A 640 11.36 15.95 2.26
C GLN A 640 11.50 15.71 0.74
N ASN A 641 10.40 15.37 0.08
CA ASN A 641 10.38 15.23 -1.37
C ASN A 641 10.32 16.62 -2.01
N LEU A 642 11.14 16.83 -3.05
CA LEU A 642 11.21 18.08 -3.78
C LEU A 642 10.92 17.90 -5.26
N VAL A 643 10.48 19.00 -5.88
CA VAL A 643 10.50 19.21 -7.34
C VAL A 643 11.28 20.49 -7.65
N CYS A 644 11.90 20.58 -8.83
CA CYS A 644 12.61 21.78 -9.28
C CYS A 644 11.72 22.58 -10.23
N LYS A 645 11.41 23.83 -9.90
CA LYS A 645 10.47 24.67 -10.66
C LYS A 645 10.93 24.86 -12.11
N GLU A 646 12.23 25.06 -12.29
CA GLU A 646 12.85 25.31 -13.59
C GLU A 646 12.75 24.08 -14.52
N SER A 647 12.59 22.86 -13.98
CA SER A 647 12.39 21.62 -14.75
C SER A 647 11.15 21.61 -15.65
N LEU A 648 10.20 22.52 -15.43
CA LEU A 648 9.03 22.71 -16.29
C LEU A 648 9.28 23.64 -17.49
N SER A 649 10.41 24.37 -17.50
CA SER A 649 10.74 25.30 -18.56
C SER A 649 11.56 24.63 -19.67
N ALA A 650 11.26 24.93 -20.93
CA ALA A 650 11.91 24.33 -22.11
C ALA A 650 13.36 24.80 -22.36
N LYS A 651 13.92 25.66 -21.49
CA LYS A 651 15.29 26.16 -21.60
C LYS A 651 16.20 25.41 -20.63
N ASP A 652 16.82 24.33 -21.11
CA ASP A 652 17.57 23.39 -20.27
C ASP A 652 18.99 23.86 -19.88
N GLU A 653 19.44 25.06 -20.29
CA GLU A 653 20.84 25.45 -20.11
C GLU A 653 21.26 25.83 -18.67
N GLY A 654 22.27 25.13 -18.18
CA GLY A 654 23.09 25.43 -17.01
C GLY A 654 22.49 25.03 -15.65
N ARG A 655 21.66 24.00 -15.56
CA ARG A 655 20.99 23.62 -14.30
C ARG A 655 21.82 22.60 -13.51
N ILE A 656 22.87 23.05 -12.83
CA ILE A 656 23.75 22.19 -12.03
C ILE A 656 23.66 22.61 -10.56
N ILE A 657 23.62 21.62 -9.66
CA ILE A 657 23.91 21.83 -8.23
C ILE A 657 25.24 21.19 -7.88
N LYS A 658 25.96 21.77 -6.92
CA LYS A 658 27.28 21.33 -6.47
C LYS A 658 27.31 21.12 -4.96
N VAL A 659 28.18 20.23 -4.52
CA VAL A 659 28.54 20.14 -3.10
C VAL A 659 29.21 21.45 -2.69
N GLY A 660 28.77 22.01 -1.56
CA GLY A 660 29.18 23.31 -1.06
C GLY A 660 28.24 24.46 -1.45
N ASP A 661 27.25 24.25 -2.32
CA ASP A 661 26.30 25.31 -2.65
C ASP A 661 25.47 25.71 -1.41
N PRO A 662 25.31 27.03 -1.16
CA PRO A 662 24.44 27.51 -0.10
C PRO A 662 22.97 27.22 -0.43
N VAL A 663 22.20 26.89 0.60
CA VAL A 663 20.76 26.66 0.52
C VAL A 663 20.06 27.83 1.20
N TYR A 664 19.26 28.58 0.43
CA TYR A 664 18.46 29.69 0.93
C TYR A 664 17.00 29.26 1.04
N VAL A 665 16.37 29.50 2.18
CA VAL A 665 14.93 29.25 2.36
C VAL A 665 14.18 30.52 1.98
N LEU A 666 13.40 30.46 0.91
CA LEU A 666 12.61 31.59 0.41
C LEU A 666 11.21 31.62 1.03
N GLU A 667 10.67 30.45 1.34
CA GLU A 667 9.37 30.30 1.98
C GLU A 667 9.36 29.05 2.86
N SER A 668 8.74 29.15 4.03
CA SER A 668 8.55 28.03 4.96
C SER A 668 7.07 27.73 5.16
N PHE A 669 6.74 26.48 5.41
CA PHE A 669 5.45 26.12 6.00
C PHE A 669 5.37 26.69 7.42
N PRO A 670 4.21 27.20 7.86
CA PRO A 670 4.08 27.77 9.21
C PRO A 670 4.21 26.71 10.31
N SER A 671 3.89 25.46 10.00
CA SER A 671 3.98 24.32 10.91
C SER A 671 4.12 23.00 10.14
N SER A 672 4.56 21.95 10.82
CA SER A 672 4.64 20.60 10.24
C SER A 672 3.27 20.01 9.89
N ASP A 673 2.20 20.43 10.60
CA ASP A 673 0.80 20.11 10.31
C ASP A 673 0.35 20.60 8.93
N GLU A 674 0.94 21.70 8.44
CA GLU A 674 0.60 22.30 7.14
C GLU A 674 1.45 21.74 5.99
N VAL A 675 2.44 20.89 6.28
CA VAL A 675 3.27 20.24 5.25
C VAL A 675 2.51 19.05 4.65
N PRO A 676 2.36 18.96 3.32
CA PRO A 676 1.66 17.84 2.69
C PRO A 676 2.26 16.46 3.02
N ALA A 677 1.38 15.45 3.13
CA ALA A 677 1.62 14.17 3.84
C ALA A 677 1.52 12.89 3.03
#